data_AF-A0A1A8V733-F1
#
_entry.id   AF-A0A1A8V733-F1
#
_cell.length_a   1.000
_cell.length_b   1.000
_cell.length_c   1.000
_cell.angle_alpha   90.00
_cell.angle_beta   90.00
_cell.angle_gamma   90.00
#
_symmetry.space_group_name_H-M   'P 1'
#
loop_
_entity.id
_entity.type
_entity.pdbx_description
1 polymer ?
#
loop_
_entity_poly.entity_id
_entity_poly.type
_entity_poly.pdbx_seq_one_letter_code
_entity_poly.pdbx_strand_id
1 'polypeptide(L)'
;MSYAKIWNWKSYFLRMCIKQRCDFYLSDVDYMIVVSMFSPGFISFQAFSSYLSSDENGVIPPEKLDQSEDMNFPLSHYFINSSHNTYLTAGQLAGSSSVEMYRQVLLAGCRCVELDVWKGRTAEEEPVITHGFTMTSEISFKEVIEAIAECAFKTSPFPVILSFENHVDSLKQQAKMAEYCRTIFGDALLIDPLDKYPLEAGVPLPSPQELMGKILIKNKKSHKPSNNTDTKRLIDQPANQSNEPASPSNNTGEMEAESEEDDDDEDDDGKKGSAEREAVATEEMSTLVNYVQPTKFNSFEASKKAARCYHMSSFVETKALEHLTKSPVEFVEYNKSQLSRIYPKGTRVDSSNFMPQLFWNAGCQLVALNYQTIDLSMQLNLFMFEYNGQSGYRLKPEFMRRPDKHFDPFTENTVDGIVANTLSVKVISGQFLTERKVGVYVEVEMFGLPADTRRKALKTKTSQNNNAINPVWDEEPIVFKKVILPTLACLRIAAFEEGGKFIGHRIIPVSAIRPGYRYIGLRNEKNQCLILPAVFVYIEVKDYVPDTFADVIEALSNPIRYVNLLEQRSKQLAALTLDDVEEETQTEDETENGAERKNDLKQVPLENGLSPTSGPAGHTPVATTPKASAANQQAAATDVSKPAAKTEDLVLSVLIDIPACTLESLQQSKVYQKEQRRQFKELKELVRRHQKKTSELLREFSNKYKKAARQCSKSRGLCSESEKDERLQQLKDEQQQQLLTLRQEQYYSQKYLQREHIKTLTERLTTLAEESHNAQMKKLKDICDKEKKELKRLMDRRRTEKINQAKTKEKHLAEEEKNEINKSYVNEVVQNIKRLEETQTKRHDQLAEQHNELLQEIQDQKPKLQAAVEAEFQEKFQRLPGEIRDFLQDRKMEGRSNSKSRPSTPHETLSEED
;
A
#
# COMPACT_ATOMS: atom_id res chain seq x y z
N MET A 1 -54.14 -28.65 -4.84
CA MET A 1 -53.32 -29.86 -4.52
C MET A 1 -52.18 -30.17 -5.49
N SER A 2 -52.22 -29.85 -6.80
CA SER A 2 -51.19 -30.34 -7.75
C SER A 2 -49.75 -29.85 -7.49
N TYR A 3 -49.55 -28.52 -7.30
CA TYR A 3 -48.21 -27.91 -7.18
C TYR A 3 -47.33 -28.46 -6.04
N ALA A 4 -47.93 -28.89 -4.92
CA ALA A 4 -47.20 -29.45 -3.79
C ALA A 4 -46.47 -30.77 -4.14
N LYS A 5 -47.02 -31.57 -5.07
CA LYS A 5 -46.37 -32.82 -5.52
C LYS A 5 -45.12 -32.55 -6.36
N ILE A 6 -45.12 -31.47 -7.16
CA ILE A 6 -44.00 -31.09 -8.04
C ILE A 6 -42.80 -30.61 -7.22
N TRP A 7 -43.04 -29.80 -6.17
CA TRP A 7 -41.97 -29.37 -5.24
C TRP A 7 -41.40 -30.55 -4.44
N ASN A 8 -42.25 -31.47 -3.99
CA ASN A 8 -41.78 -32.69 -3.32
C ASN A 8 -40.90 -33.53 -4.26
N TRP A 9 -41.30 -33.70 -5.53
CA TRP A 9 -40.46 -34.38 -6.53
C TRP A 9 -39.13 -33.67 -6.78
N LYS A 10 -39.11 -32.34 -6.92
CA LYS A 10 -37.84 -31.60 -7.05
C LYS A 10 -36.93 -31.77 -5.82
N SER A 11 -37.48 -31.73 -4.61
CA SER A 11 -36.69 -31.94 -3.38
C SER A 11 -36.20 -33.38 -3.26
N TYR A 12 -37.03 -34.36 -3.61
CA TYR A 12 -36.66 -35.79 -3.57
C TYR A 12 -35.63 -36.14 -4.64
N PHE A 13 -35.76 -35.58 -5.85
CA PHE A 13 -34.80 -35.74 -6.94
C PHE A 13 -33.47 -35.04 -6.60
N LEU A 14 -33.50 -33.82 -6.03
CA LEU A 14 -32.30 -33.15 -5.54
C LEU A 14 -31.62 -33.95 -4.42
N ARG A 15 -32.38 -34.52 -3.48
CA ARG A 15 -31.86 -35.44 -2.45
C ARG A 15 -31.32 -36.75 -3.05
N MET A 16 -31.92 -37.28 -4.11
CA MET A 16 -31.38 -38.45 -4.83
C MET A 16 -30.09 -38.13 -5.57
N CYS A 17 -30.02 -37.00 -6.27
CA CYS A 17 -28.79 -36.57 -6.96
C CYS A 17 -27.69 -36.21 -5.96
N ILE A 18 -27.99 -35.52 -4.86
CA ILE A 18 -27.05 -35.30 -3.77
C ILE A 18 -26.60 -36.65 -3.19
N LYS A 19 -27.52 -37.58 -2.91
CA LYS A 19 -27.16 -38.89 -2.38
C LYS A 19 -26.30 -39.70 -3.35
N GLN A 20 -26.68 -39.83 -4.62
CA GLN A 20 -25.88 -40.56 -5.62
C GLN A 20 -24.51 -39.91 -5.84
N ARG A 21 -24.42 -38.57 -5.80
CA ARG A 21 -23.16 -37.85 -5.93
C ARG A 21 -22.30 -37.97 -4.66
N CYS A 22 -22.89 -38.02 -3.47
CA CYS A 22 -22.20 -38.36 -2.23
C CYS A 22 -21.74 -39.82 -2.22
N ASP A 23 -22.59 -40.78 -2.58
CA ASP A 23 -22.25 -42.20 -2.68
C ASP A 23 -21.10 -42.42 -3.70
N PHE A 24 -21.08 -41.63 -4.79
CA PHE A 24 -19.98 -41.59 -5.77
C PHE A 24 -18.69 -40.94 -5.21
N TYR A 25 -18.79 -39.76 -4.59
CA TYR A 25 -17.65 -39.08 -3.96
C TYR A 25 -17.01 -39.90 -2.82
N LEU A 26 -17.82 -40.66 -2.07
CA LEU A 26 -17.33 -41.65 -1.13
C LEU A 26 -16.50 -42.70 -1.89
N SER A 27 -17.08 -43.35 -2.91
CA SER A 27 -16.37 -44.39 -3.66
C SER A 27 -15.07 -43.93 -4.34
N ASP A 28 -14.97 -42.67 -4.81
CA ASP A 28 -13.74 -42.13 -5.41
C ASP A 28 -12.67 -41.79 -4.37
N VAL A 29 -13.03 -41.12 -3.26
CA VAL A 29 -12.09 -40.81 -2.17
C VAL A 29 -11.60 -42.09 -1.48
N ASP A 30 -12.48 -43.07 -1.31
CA ASP A 30 -12.16 -44.36 -0.71
C ASP A 30 -11.33 -45.27 -1.64
N TYR A 31 -11.38 -45.09 -2.98
CA TYR A 31 -10.59 -45.91 -3.93
C TYR A 31 -9.07 -45.73 -3.78
N MET A 32 -8.63 -44.57 -3.25
CA MET A 32 -7.22 -44.29 -2.99
C MET A 32 -6.69 -44.89 -1.68
N ILE A 33 -7.55 -45.37 -0.77
CA ILE A 33 -7.14 -45.76 0.61
C ILE A 33 -7.70 -47.14 1.01
N VAL A 34 -7.02 -48.18 0.51
CA VAL A 34 -6.96 -49.56 1.06
C VAL A 34 -8.31 -50.29 1.25
N VAL A 35 -8.56 -51.24 0.35
CA VAL A 35 -9.63 -52.25 0.47
C VAL A 35 -9.53 -53.04 1.78
N SER A 36 -10.53 -52.90 2.67
CA SER A 36 -10.90 -53.97 3.64
C SER A 36 -12.21 -53.77 4.41
N MET A 37 -12.69 -52.53 4.68
CA MET A 37 -13.84 -52.32 5.59
C MET A 37 -14.78 -51.20 5.12
N PHE A 38 -15.91 -51.55 4.51
CA PHE A 38 -16.96 -50.58 4.15
C PHE A 38 -18.39 -51.09 4.40
N SER A 39 -19.23 -50.18 4.90
CA SER A 39 -20.68 -50.28 4.96
C SER A 39 -21.27 -49.11 4.17
N PRO A 40 -22.21 -49.30 3.22
CA PRO A 40 -22.69 -48.22 2.35
C PRO A 40 -23.29 -47.04 3.13
N GLY A 41 -22.94 -45.81 2.72
CA GLY A 41 -23.48 -44.57 3.28
C GLY A 41 -22.80 -44.05 4.56
N PHE A 42 -21.62 -44.57 4.92
CA PHE A 42 -20.81 -44.09 6.05
C PHE A 42 -19.42 -43.64 5.56
N ILE A 43 -18.89 -42.56 6.14
CA ILE A 43 -17.52 -42.09 5.92
C ILE A 43 -16.68 -42.32 7.19
N SER A 44 -15.43 -42.75 7.03
CA SER A 44 -14.49 -42.86 8.16
C SER A 44 -13.92 -41.48 8.53
N PHE A 45 -13.41 -41.32 9.77
CA PHE A 45 -12.71 -40.08 10.15
C PHE A 45 -11.49 -39.81 9.23
N GLN A 46 -10.80 -40.86 8.79
CA GLN A 46 -9.66 -40.73 7.87
C GLN A 46 -10.11 -40.25 6.49
N ALA A 47 -11.14 -40.87 5.90
CA ALA A 47 -11.69 -40.48 4.60
C ALA A 47 -12.29 -39.05 4.65
N PHE A 48 -12.95 -38.67 5.74
CA PHE A 48 -13.41 -37.29 5.94
C PHE A 48 -12.27 -36.29 6.07
N SER A 49 -11.17 -36.65 6.74
CA SER A 49 -9.96 -35.80 6.82
C SER A 49 -9.34 -35.63 5.43
N SER A 50 -9.23 -36.71 4.65
CA SER A 50 -8.76 -36.68 3.26
C SER A 50 -9.66 -35.83 2.36
N TYR A 51 -10.98 -35.96 2.49
CA TYR A 51 -11.96 -35.12 1.78
C TYR A 51 -11.77 -33.63 2.09
N LEU A 52 -11.60 -33.26 3.37
CA LEU A 52 -11.40 -31.85 3.75
C LEU A 52 -10.19 -31.23 3.04
N SER A 53 -9.12 -32.01 2.84
CA SER A 53 -7.89 -31.63 2.13
C SER A 53 -7.90 -31.86 0.62
N SER A 54 -8.97 -32.39 0.04
CA SER A 54 -9.06 -32.68 -1.41
C SER A 54 -9.41 -31.44 -2.23
N ASP A 55 -9.07 -31.45 -3.53
CA ASP A 55 -9.34 -30.35 -4.45
C ASP A 55 -10.84 -30.06 -4.62
N GLU A 56 -11.69 -31.09 -4.51
CA GLU A 56 -13.15 -30.96 -4.48
C GLU A 56 -13.61 -30.03 -3.33
N ASN A 57 -12.95 -30.10 -2.17
CA ASN A 57 -13.21 -29.26 -1.02
C ASN A 57 -12.43 -27.91 -1.04
N GLY A 58 -11.78 -27.57 -2.16
CA GLY A 58 -11.06 -26.31 -2.34
C GLY A 58 -11.89 -25.06 -2.02
N VAL A 59 -11.23 -24.03 -1.48
CA VAL A 59 -11.85 -22.76 -1.03
C VAL A 59 -12.34 -21.86 -2.18
N ILE A 60 -11.80 -22.06 -3.38
CA ILE A 60 -12.18 -21.37 -4.62
C ILE A 60 -12.69 -22.44 -5.61
N PRO A 61 -13.82 -22.22 -6.31
CA PRO A 61 -14.25 -23.09 -7.39
C PRO A 61 -13.28 -23.01 -8.59
N PRO A 62 -12.83 -24.14 -9.17
CA PRO A 62 -11.96 -24.16 -10.35
C PRO A 62 -12.47 -23.28 -11.49
N GLU A 63 -13.79 -23.25 -11.68
CA GLU A 63 -14.48 -22.49 -12.73
C GLU A 63 -14.29 -20.96 -12.61
N LYS A 64 -13.78 -20.44 -11.47
CA LYS A 64 -13.40 -19.02 -11.30
C LYS A 64 -11.92 -18.74 -11.55
N LEU A 65 -11.07 -19.77 -11.53
CA LEU A 65 -9.66 -19.65 -11.90
C LEU A 65 -9.51 -19.72 -13.43
N ASP A 66 -10.30 -20.56 -14.10
CA ASP A 66 -10.39 -20.64 -15.56
C ASP A 66 -10.82 -19.32 -16.23
N GLN A 67 -10.59 -19.22 -17.55
CA GLN A 67 -11.01 -18.08 -18.38
C GLN A 67 -12.54 -18.06 -18.61
N SER A 68 -13.26 -17.72 -17.54
CA SER A 68 -14.71 -17.83 -17.41
C SER A 68 -15.48 -16.51 -17.58
N GLU A 69 -14.78 -15.38 -17.72
CA GLU A 69 -15.42 -14.06 -17.87
C GLU A 69 -15.65 -13.72 -19.35
N ASP A 70 -16.70 -12.93 -19.62
CA ASP A 70 -17.02 -12.49 -20.97
C ASP A 70 -15.96 -11.50 -21.48
N MET A 71 -15.33 -11.84 -22.60
CA MET A 71 -14.24 -11.08 -23.25
C MET A 71 -14.72 -10.22 -24.42
N ASN A 72 -16.04 -10.11 -24.66
CA ASN A 72 -16.66 -9.41 -25.79
C ASN A 72 -17.14 -7.97 -25.47
N PHE A 73 -16.96 -7.47 -24.25
CA PHE A 73 -17.24 -6.07 -23.94
C PHE A 73 -16.12 -5.14 -24.45
N PRO A 74 -16.37 -3.82 -24.61
CA PRO A 74 -15.33 -2.84 -24.96
C PRO A 74 -14.12 -2.88 -24.02
N LEU A 75 -12.92 -2.58 -24.54
CA LEU A 75 -11.67 -2.59 -23.75
C LEU A 75 -11.71 -1.74 -22.47
N SER A 76 -12.52 -0.67 -22.44
CA SER A 76 -12.76 0.16 -21.25
C SER A 76 -13.44 -0.57 -20.08
N HIS A 77 -14.12 -1.70 -20.34
CA HIS A 77 -14.89 -2.47 -19.36
C HIS A 77 -14.06 -3.44 -18.50
N TYR A 78 -12.74 -3.48 -18.65
CA TYR A 78 -11.86 -4.40 -17.93
C TYR A 78 -10.85 -3.65 -17.04
N PHE A 79 -10.43 -4.28 -15.95
CA PHE A 79 -9.14 -3.98 -15.35
C PHE A 79 -8.05 -4.73 -16.14
N ILE A 80 -6.92 -4.08 -16.38
CA ILE A 80 -5.88 -4.54 -17.31
C ILE A 80 -4.54 -4.57 -16.57
N ASN A 81 -3.90 -5.74 -16.54
CA ASN A 81 -2.67 -5.95 -15.79
C ASN A 81 -1.53 -5.09 -16.37
N SER A 82 -0.93 -4.22 -15.55
CA SER A 82 -0.13 -3.08 -16.05
C SER A 82 1.17 -2.87 -15.27
N SER A 83 2.25 -2.63 -16.01
CA SER A 83 3.57 -2.31 -15.50
C SER A 83 3.95 -0.84 -15.75
N HIS A 84 4.74 -0.29 -14.83
CA HIS A 84 5.41 1.01 -14.91
C HIS A 84 6.93 0.80 -15.00
N ASN A 85 7.61 1.62 -15.80
CA ASN A 85 9.06 1.55 -16.07
C ASN A 85 9.58 0.11 -16.22
N THR A 86 8.93 -0.66 -17.11
CA THR A 86 9.04 -2.14 -17.20
C THR A 86 10.46 -2.66 -17.40
N TYR A 87 11.34 -1.81 -17.95
CA TYR A 87 12.76 -2.13 -18.12
C TYR A 87 13.55 -2.22 -16.80
N LEU A 88 13.14 -1.56 -15.72
CA LEU A 88 13.91 -1.48 -14.47
C LEU A 88 13.81 -2.74 -13.61
N THR A 89 14.96 -3.23 -13.14
CA THR A 89 15.04 -4.39 -12.22
C THR A 89 15.27 -4.00 -10.75
N ALA A 90 15.35 -2.70 -10.43
CA ALA A 90 15.65 -2.19 -9.08
C ALA A 90 15.09 -0.75 -8.88
N GLY A 91 15.75 0.06 -8.03
CA GLY A 91 15.37 1.46 -7.76
C GLY A 91 15.51 2.39 -8.97
N GLN A 92 14.77 3.50 -8.96
CA GLN A 92 14.57 4.37 -10.14
C GLN A 92 15.80 5.21 -10.54
N LEU A 93 16.76 5.45 -9.64
CA LEU A 93 17.86 6.39 -9.88
C LEU A 93 19.18 5.75 -10.35
N ALA A 94 19.39 4.48 -10.02
CA ALA A 94 20.65 3.75 -10.26
C ALA A 94 20.42 2.23 -10.41
N GLY A 95 19.19 1.82 -10.75
CA GLY A 95 18.87 0.43 -11.05
C GLY A 95 19.38 0.00 -12.42
N SER A 96 19.68 -1.29 -12.56
CA SER A 96 19.89 -1.90 -13.86
C SER A 96 18.57 -1.97 -14.65
N SER A 97 18.64 -1.63 -15.94
CA SER A 97 17.62 -1.93 -16.93
C SER A 97 17.89 -3.30 -17.56
N SER A 98 16.85 -4.05 -17.92
CA SER A 98 16.99 -5.38 -18.55
C SER A 98 15.90 -5.69 -19.56
N VAL A 99 16.32 -6.20 -20.73
CA VAL A 99 15.45 -6.79 -21.75
C VAL A 99 14.63 -7.95 -21.18
N GLU A 100 15.21 -8.73 -20.26
CA GLU A 100 14.56 -9.92 -19.69
C GLU A 100 13.38 -9.58 -18.79
N MET A 101 13.34 -8.38 -18.19
CA MET A 101 12.19 -7.98 -17.38
C MET A 101 10.90 -7.93 -18.21
N TYR A 102 10.96 -7.51 -19.48
CA TYR A 102 9.80 -7.56 -20.38
C TYR A 102 9.29 -8.98 -20.59
N ARG A 103 10.18 -9.98 -20.77
CA ARG A 103 9.77 -11.39 -20.86
C ARG A 103 9.07 -11.85 -19.60
N GLN A 104 9.68 -11.63 -18.44
CA GLN A 104 9.14 -12.06 -17.14
C GLN A 104 7.80 -11.39 -16.83
N VAL A 105 7.65 -10.10 -17.12
CA VAL A 105 6.42 -9.31 -16.92
C VAL A 105 5.30 -9.80 -17.84
N LEU A 106 5.57 -10.03 -19.13
CA LEU A 106 4.58 -10.57 -20.07
C LEU A 106 4.18 -12.02 -19.74
N LEU A 107 5.15 -12.86 -19.33
CA LEU A 107 4.92 -14.24 -18.90
C LEU A 107 4.09 -14.31 -17.60
N ALA A 108 4.20 -13.32 -16.72
CA ALA A 108 3.35 -13.15 -15.53
C ALA A 108 1.95 -12.56 -15.85
N GLY A 109 1.50 -12.62 -17.11
CA GLY A 109 0.18 -12.17 -17.54
C GLY A 109 0.00 -10.65 -17.55
N CYS A 110 1.08 -9.86 -17.55
CA CYS A 110 0.96 -8.41 -17.77
C CYS A 110 0.55 -8.12 -19.22
N ARG A 111 -0.31 -7.11 -19.42
CA ARG A 111 -0.89 -6.72 -20.73
C ARG A 111 -0.59 -5.26 -21.12
N CYS A 112 -0.08 -4.43 -20.21
CA CYS A 112 0.45 -3.11 -20.53
C CYS A 112 1.89 -2.96 -20.02
N VAL A 113 2.84 -2.69 -20.91
CA VAL A 113 4.26 -2.48 -20.57
C VAL A 113 4.75 -1.10 -21.03
N GLU A 114 5.80 -0.60 -20.40
CA GLU A 114 6.31 0.77 -20.57
C GLU A 114 7.73 0.81 -21.14
N LEU A 115 7.92 1.66 -22.16
CA LEU A 115 9.14 1.82 -22.94
C LEU A 115 9.54 3.31 -22.99
N ASP A 116 10.48 3.71 -22.15
CA ASP A 116 11.04 5.07 -22.13
C ASP A 116 12.14 5.14 -23.17
N VAL A 117 11.84 5.62 -24.38
CA VAL A 117 12.75 5.52 -25.52
C VAL A 117 13.53 6.82 -25.70
N TRP A 118 14.85 6.72 -25.62
CA TRP A 118 15.82 7.80 -25.72
C TRP A 118 16.70 7.66 -26.96
N LYS A 119 17.25 8.78 -27.41
CA LYS A 119 18.13 8.83 -28.58
C LYS A 119 19.46 8.10 -28.34
N GLY A 120 19.85 7.29 -29.32
CA GLY A 120 21.13 6.57 -29.30
C GLY A 120 22.33 7.50 -29.25
N ARG A 121 23.31 7.18 -28.38
CA ARG A 121 24.60 7.89 -28.28
C ARG A 121 25.68 7.32 -29.21
N THR A 122 25.42 6.18 -29.85
CA THR A 122 26.38 5.47 -30.72
C THR A 122 26.38 6.03 -32.15
N ALA A 123 27.48 5.80 -32.88
CA ALA A 123 27.61 6.19 -34.29
C ALA A 123 26.62 5.49 -35.24
N GLU A 124 25.93 4.45 -34.75
CA GLU A 124 24.95 3.64 -35.48
C GLU A 124 23.50 4.18 -35.31
N GLU A 125 23.31 5.17 -34.44
CA GLU A 125 22.01 5.80 -34.16
C GLU A 125 20.92 4.77 -33.80
N GLU A 126 21.24 3.85 -32.89
CA GLU A 126 20.28 2.88 -32.34
C GLU A 126 19.49 3.49 -31.17
N PRO A 127 18.14 3.52 -31.21
CA PRO A 127 17.34 3.96 -30.07
C PRO A 127 17.58 3.06 -28.84
N VAL A 128 17.60 3.66 -27.65
CA VAL A 128 17.84 2.97 -26.38
C VAL A 128 16.69 3.18 -25.40
N ILE A 129 16.56 2.29 -24.41
CA ILE A 129 15.61 2.44 -23.30
C ILE A 129 16.38 2.61 -21.99
N THR A 130 16.01 3.63 -21.21
CA THR A 130 16.59 3.96 -19.89
C THR A 130 15.71 4.99 -19.17
N HIS A 131 15.91 5.20 -17.87
CA HIS A 131 15.20 6.24 -17.12
C HIS A 131 15.95 7.58 -17.24
N GLY A 132 15.29 8.58 -17.82
CA GLY A 132 15.90 9.85 -18.24
C GLY A 132 16.69 10.59 -17.17
N PHE A 133 17.88 11.07 -17.53
CA PHE A 133 18.78 11.87 -16.67
C PHE A 133 19.21 11.19 -15.35
N THR A 134 19.10 9.87 -15.23
CA THR A 134 19.56 9.10 -14.07
C THR A 134 20.83 8.27 -14.36
N MET A 135 21.25 7.45 -13.40
CA MET A 135 22.38 6.51 -13.52
C MET A 135 21.93 5.09 -13.91
N THR A 136 20.70 4.90 -14.42
CA THR A 136 20.22 3.59 -14.88
C THR A 136 20.92 3.16 -16.17
N SER A 137 21.16 1.85 -16.33
CA SER A 137 21.82 1.33 -17.54
C SER A 137 20.92 1.46 -18.78
N GLU A 138 21.51 1.71 -19.94
CA GLU A 138 20.82 1.75 -21.23
C GLU A 138 20.70 0.34 -21.81
N ILE A 139 19.56 0.00 -22.44
CA ILE A 139 19.35 -1.26 -23.18
C ILE A 139 18.83 -0.97 -24.60
N SER A 140 19.06 -1.90 -25.54
CA SER A 140 18.64 -1.74 -26.94
C SER A 140 17.12 -1.75 -27.08
N PHE A 141 16.56 -0.75 -27.77
CA PHE A 141 15.14 -0.74 -28.12
C PHE A 141 14.76 -1.96 -28.99
N LYS A 142 15.62 -2.34 -29.94
CA LYS A 142 15.40 -3.47 -30.85
C LYS A 142 15.27 -4.79 -30.08
N GLU A 143 16.18 -5.06 -29.15
CA GLU A 143 16.16 -6.28 -28.34
C GLU A 143 14.92 -6.37 -27.44
N VAL A 144 14.44 -5.22 -26.94
CA VAL A 144 13.17 -5.14 -26.19
C VAL A 144 11.97 -5.47 -27.08
N ILE A 145 11.91 -4.92 -28.30
CA ILE A 145 10.84 -5.24 -29.26
C ILE A 145 10.86 -6.72 -29.65
N GLU A 146 12.04 -7.32 -29.87
CA GLU A 146 12.21 -8.76 -30.11
C GLU A 146 11.74 -9.60 -28.91
N ALA A 147 12.12 -9.23 -27.68
CA ALA A 147 11.70 -9.93 -26.47
C ALA A 147 10.19 -9.82 -26.18
N ILE A 148 9.58 -8.67 -26.53
CA ILE A 148 8.13 -8.48 -26.46
C ILE A 148 7.44 -9.38 -27.49
N ALA A 149 7.91 -9.39 -28.75
CA ALA A 149 7.33 -10.24 -29.80
C ALA A 149 7.38 -11.73 -29.43
N GLU A 150 8.49 -12.17 -28.82
CA GLU A 150 8.70 -13.54 -28.37
C GLU A 150 7.75 -13.96 -27.23
N CYS A 151 7.40 -13.05 -26.31
CA CYS A 151 6.68 -13.39 -25.08
C CYS A 151 5.26 -12.85 -24.95
N ALA A 152 4.83 -11.90 -25.79
CA ALA A 152 3.53 -11.23 -25.68
C ALA A 152 2.36 -12.21 -25.53
N PHE A 153 2.32 -13.29 -26.31
CA PHE A 153 1.19 -14.21 -26.39
C PHE A 153 1.43 -15.61 -25.81
N LYS A 154 2.52 -15.81 -25.05
CA LYS A 154 2.87 -17.13 -24.46
C LYS A 154 1.92 -17.57 -23.33
N THR A 155 1.55 -16.65 -22.43
CA THR A 155 0.67 -16.95 -21.28
C THR A 155 -0.79 -16.55 -21.53
N SER A 156 -1.03 -15.53 -22.36
CA SER A 156 -2.36 -14.98 -22.65
C SER A 156 -2.45 -14.56 -24.12
N PRO A 157 -3.50 -14.96 -24.86
CA PRO A 157 -3.69 -14.56 -26.25
C PRO A 157 -4.29 -13.15 -26.39
N PHE A 158 -4.72 -12.53 -25.28
CA PHE A 158 -5.39 -11.23 -25.27
C PHE A 158 -4.39 -10.07 -25.51
N PRO A 159 -4.87 -8.94 -26.07
CA PRO A 159 -4.01 -7.88 -26.60
C PRO A 159 -2.98 -7.32 -25.61
N VAL A 160 -1.90 -6.77 -26.16
CA VAL A 160 -0.84 -6.09 -25.40
C VAL A 160 -0.76 -4.62 -25.80
N ILE A 161 -0.68 -3.73 -24.82
CA ILE A 161 -0.51 -2.29 -24.99
C ILE A 161 0.94 -1.92 -24.68
N LEU A 162 1.59 -1.20 -25.60
CA LEU A 162 2.92 -0.64 -25.40
C LEU A 162 2.79 0.86 -25.08
N SER A 163 3.07 1.22 -23.82
CA SER A 163 3.17 2.62 -23.37
C SER A 163 4.54 3.17 -23.74
N PHE A 164 4.62 3.90 -24.85
CA PHE A 164 5.84 4.66 -25.16
C PHE A 164 5.85 5.94 -24.32
N GLU A 165 6.99 6.24 -23.72
CA GLU A 165 7.39 7.58 -23.30
C GLU A 165 8.53 8.00 -24.23
N ASN A 166 8.21 8.81 -25.24
CA ASN A 166 9.07 9.03 -26.41
C ASN A 166 9.92 10.31 -26.24
N HIS A 167 11.25 10.15 -26.11
CA HIS A 167 12.23 11.26 -26.00
C HIS A 167 13.16 11.35 -27.21
N VAL A 168 12.85 10.65 -28.29
CA VAL A 168 13.67 10.62 -29.51
C VAL A 168 13.40 11.86 -30.36
N ASP A 169 14.27 12.86 -30.27
CA ASP A 169 14.18 14.11 -31.05
C ASP A 169 14.59 13.97 -32.53
N SER A 170 15.25 12.86 -32.90
CA SER A 170 15.67 12.57 -34.27
C SER A 170 14.59 11.87 -35.10
N LEU A 171 14.17 12.51 -36.20
CA LEU A 171 13.22 11.94 -37.18
C LEU A 171 13.66 10.56 -37.67
N LYS A 172 14.96 10.41 -37.97
CA LYS A 172 15.55 9.16 -38.47
C LYS A 172 15.45 8.02 -37.45
N GLN A 173 15.63 8.32 -36.16
CA GLN A 173 15.50 7.32 -35.10
C GLN A 173 14.02 6.98 -34.82
N GLN A 174 13.08 7.95 -34.85
CA GLN A 174 11.64 7.64 -34.75
C GLN A 174 11.14 6.79 -35.94
N ALA A 175 11.58 7.07 -37.17
CA ALA A 175 11.26 6.24 -38.33
C ALA A 175 11.79 4.80 -38.18
N LYS A 176 13.03 4.65 -37.68
CA LYS A 176 13.67 3.35 -37.37
C LYS A 176 12.93 2.57 -36.26
N MET A 177 12.43 3.25 -35.22
CA MET A 177 11.55 2.64 -34.22
C MET A 177 10.27 2.09 -34.84
N ALA A 178 9.65 2.85 -35.75
CA ALA A 178 8.42 2.45 -36.43
C ALA A 178 8.66 1.28 -37.41
N GLU A 179 9.81 1.27 -38.10
CA GLU A 179 10.27 0.16 -38.94
C GLU A 179 10.49 -1.12 -38.13
N TYR A 180 11.18 -1.04 -36.98
CA TYR A 180 11.33 -2.17 -36.05
C TYR A 180 9.98 -2.70 -35.56
N CYS A 181 9.05 -1.83 -35.16
CA CYS A 181 7.71 -2.27 -34.75
C CYS A 181 7.00 -3.04 -35.88
N ARG A 182 6.96 -2.50 -37.11
CA ARG A 182 6.32 -3.15 -38.27
C ARG A 182 7.01 -4.48 -38.63
N THR A 183 8.34 -4.53 -38.58
CA THR A 183 9.11 -5.68 -39.07
C THR A 183 9.14 -6.84 -38.07
N ILE A 184 9.22 -6.55 -36.77
CA ILE A 184 9.41 -7.57 -35.73
C ILE A 184 8.06 -8.10 -35.21
N PHE A 185 7.03 -7.26 -35.10
CA PHE A 185 5.69 -7.71 -34.74
C PHE A 185 4.87 -8.23 -35.92
N GLY A 186 5.13 -7.75 -37.14
CA GLY A 186 4.38 -8.14 -38.35
C GLY A 186 2.88 -7.99 -38.16
N ASP A 187 2.12 -9.04 -38.52
CA ASP A 187 0.65 -9.08 -38.41
C ASP A 187 0.12 -8.94 -36.98
N ALA A 188 0.96 -9.07 -35.94
CA ALA A 188 0.54 -8.80 -34.56
C ALA A 188 0.40 -7.28 -34.29
N LEU A 189 1.10 -6.41 -35.02
CA LEU A 189 0.94 -4.96 -34.85
C LEU A 189 -0.40 -4.49 -35.41
N LEU A 190 -1.21 -3.85 -34.58
CA LEU A 190 -2.44 -3.20 -35.04
C LEU A 190 -2.09 -1.81 -35.58
N ILE A 191 -1.96 -1.69 -36.89
CA ILE A 191 -1.72 -0.42 -37.60
C ILE A 191 -3.07 0.27 -37.84
N ASP A 192 -3.88 -0.31 -38.72
CA ASP A 192 -5.18 0.25 -39.11
C ASP A 192 -6.30 -0.08 -38.10
N PRO A 193 -7.32 0.79 -37.96
CA PRO A 193 -8.54 0.47 -37.23
C PRO A 193 -9.30 -0.71 -37.87
N LEU A 194 -10.10 -1.41 -37.06
CA LEU A 194 -11.05 -2.41 -37.52
C LEU A 194 -12.30 -1.73 -38.12
N ASP A 195 -12.81 -2.22 -39.25
CA ASP A 195 -13.97 -1.64 -39.96
C ASP A 195 -15.21 -1.41 -39.08
N LYS A 196 -15.43 -2.30 -38.10
CA LYS A 196 -16.55 -2.24 -37.14
C LYS A 196 -16.41 -1.10 -36.12
N TYR A 197 -15.21 -0.58 -35.93
CA TYR A 197 -14.85 0.39 -34.88
C TYR A 197 -13.99 1.53 -35.46
N PRO A 198 -14.55 2.40 -36.33
CA PRO A 198 -13.83 3.57 -36.84
C PRO A 198 -13.51 4.55 -35.69
N LEU A 199 -12.49 5.39 -35.89
CA LEU A 199 -12.01 6.35 -34.88
C LEU A 199 -12.89 7.62 -34.84
N GLU A 200 -14.17 7.44 -34.54
CA GLU A 200 -15.21 8.48 -34.52
C GLU A 200 -15.76 8.69 -33.10
N ALA A 201 -16.51 9.79 -32.90
CA ALA A 201 -17.13 10.08 -31.60
C ALA A 201 -18.35 9.18 -31.37
N GLY A 202 -18.51 8.67 -30.14
CA GLY A 202 -19.58 7.75 -29.75
C GLY A 202 -19.32 6.27 -30.09
N VAL A 203 -18.33 5.96 -30.93
CA VAL A 203 -17.93 4.58 -31.25
C VAL A 203 -17.19 3.98 -30.04
N PRO A 204 -17.60 2.82 -29.50
CA PRO A 204 -16.93 2.20 -28.37
C PRO A 204 -15.58 1.58 -28.79
N LEU A 205 -14.71 1.33 -27.81
CA LEU A 205 -13.49 0.55 -28.04
C LEU A 205 -13.83 -0.90 -28.47
N PRO A 206 -13.02 -1.54 -29.34
CA PRO A 206 -13.14 -2.96 -29.62
C PRO A 206 -12.98 -3.82 -28.35
N SER A 207 -13.43 -5.07 -28.40
CA SER A 207 -13.28 -5.99 -27.29
C SER A 207 -11.90 -6.67 -27.22
N PRO A 208 -11.45 -7.13 -26.03
CA PRO A 208 -10.26 -7.98 -25.92
C PRO A 208 -10.31 -9.22 -26.83
N GLN A 209 -11.51 -9.79 -27.06
CA GLN A 209 -11.71 -10.94 -27.94
C GLN A 209 -11.45 -10.60 -29.43
N GLU A 210 -11.86 -9.42 -29.89
CA GLU A 210 -11.66 -8.96 -31.28
C GLU A 210 -10.23 -8.46 -31.54
N LEU A 211 -9.50 -8.13 -30.48
CA LEU A 211 -8.09 -7.71 -30.49
C LEU A 211 -7.14 -8.85 -30.10
N MET A 212 -7.59 -10.10 -30.14
CA MET A 212 -6.78 -11.27 -29.83
C MET A 212 -5.54 -11.36 -30.74
N GLY A 213 -4.36 -11.60 -30.14
CA GLY A 213 -3.07 -11.61 -30.83
C GLY A 213 -2.56 -10.24 -31.30
N LYS A 214 -3.18 -9.12 -30.89
CA LYS A 214 -2.80 -7.77 -31.33
C LYS A 214 -1.98 -6.98 -30.32
N ILE A 215 -1.05 -6.18 -30.84
CA ILE A 215 -0.20 -5.24 -30.12
C ILE A 215 -0.63 -3.82 -30.51
N LEU A 216 -0.95 -2.99 -29.52
CA LEU A 216 -1.43 -1.61 -29.69
C LEU A 216 -0.39 -0.62 -29.17
N ILE A 217 -0.12 0.44 -29.92
CA ILE A 217 0.86 1.49 -29.55
C ILE A 217 0.15 2.68 -28.90
N LYS A 218 0.50 2.97 -27.64
CA LYS A 218 0.21 4.26 -26.98
C LYS A 218 1.43 5.15 -27.16
N ASN A 219 1.32 6.14 -28.05
CA ASN A 219 2.29 7.21 -28.28
C ASN A 219 1.54 8.47 -28.72
N LYS A 220 2.13 9.65 -28.61
CA LYS A 220 1.56 10.89 -29.16
C LYS A 220 1.23 10.73 -30.66
N LYS A 221 0.15 11.39 -31.10
CA LYS A 221 -0.29 11.40 -32.51
C LYS A 221 -0.28 12.82 -33.05
N SER A 222 0.41 13.04 -34.16
CA SER A 222 0.56 14.36 -34.79
C SER A 222 -0.70 14.73 -35.58
N HIS A 223 -1.36 15.82 -35.19
CA HIS A 223 -2.53 16.35 -35.92
C HIS A 223 -2.09 17.32 -37.03
N LYS A 224 -1.56 16.79 -38.12
CA LYS A 224 -1.55 17.49 -39.43
C LYS A 224 -2.64 16.87 -40.31
N PRO A 225 -3.53 17.67 -40.93
CA PRO A 225 -4.48 17.14 -41.91
C PRO A 225 -3.73 16.72 -43.18
N SER A 226 -3.91 15.48 -43.62
CA SER A 226 -3.43 15.02 -44.91
C SER A 226 -4.32 15.59 -46.02
N ASN A 227 -3.86 16.69 -46.64
CA ASN A 227 -4.50 17.25 -47.84
C ASN A 227 -4.35 16.27 -49.01
N ASN A 228 -5.31 15.37 -49.14
CA ASN A 228 -5.32 14.33 -50.14
C ASN A 228 -5.80 14.92 -51.49
N THR A 229 -4.86 15.25 -52.37
CA THR A 229 -5.17 15.75 -53.73
C THR A 229 -4.36 15.02 -54.81
N ASP A 230 -4.91 13.93 -55.31
CA ASP A 230 -4.65 13.49 -56.68
C ASP A 230 -5.02 14.61 -57.67
N THR A 231 -4.11 14.99 -58.58
CA THR A 231 -4.37 15.10 -60.03
C THR A 231 -3.18 15.70 -60.81
N LYS A 232 -2.56 14.85 -61.64
CA LYS A 232 -1.91 15.12 -62.95
C LYS A 232 -0.90 16.29 -63.11
N ARG A 233 0.35 15.86 -63.38
CA ARG A 233 1.37 16.45 -64.27
C ARG A 233 0.96 17.64 -65.17
N LEU A 234 1.78 18.69 -65.18
CA LEU A 234 2.32 19.32 -66.40
C LEU A 234 3.80 19.75 -66.13
N ILE A 235 4.53 20.16 -67.17
CA ILE A 235 6.00 20.29 -67.18
C ILE A 235 6.44 21.66 -67.76
N ASP A 236 7.68 22.06 -67.44
CA ASP A 236 8.53 23.15 -67.99
C ASP A 236 8.42 24.61 -67.48
N GLN A 237 9.42 24.99 -66.66
CA GLN A 237 10.41 26.07 -66.87
C GLN A 237 10.00 27.56 -67.09
N PRO A 238 10.90 28.54 -66.81
CA PRO A 238 11.82 28.64 -65.67
C PRO A 238 11.91 30.07 -65.03
N ALA A 239 12.57 30.13 -63.86
CA ALA A 239 13.13 31.26 -63.11
C ALA A 239 12.99 32.73 -63.61
N ASN A 240 12.57 33.63 -62.70
CA ASN A 240 13.26 34.92 -62.50
C ASN A 240 13.10 35.53 -61.09
N GLN A 241 13.83 36.61 -60.81
CA GLN A 241 14.14 37.16 -59.47
C GLN A 241 13.19 38.28 -58.97
N SER A 242 13.02 38.41 -57.64
CA SER A 242 12.98 39.70 -56.89
C SER A 242 12.79 39.49 -55.37
N ASN A 243 13.12 40.48 -54.55
CA ASN A 243 13.16 40.40 -53.07
C ASN A 243 12.03 41.19 -52.38
N GLU A 244 11.48 40.62 -51.30
CA GLU A 244 10.94 41.29 -50.08
C GLU A 244 9.79 42.34 -50.22
N PRO A 245 9.16 42.82 -49.11
CA PRO A 245 8.53 42.02 -48.05
C PRO A 245 7.13 42.55 -47.60
N ALA A 246 6.59 41.92 -46.53
CA ALA A 246 5.69 42.50 -45.49
C ALA A 246 4.15 42.36 -45.58
N SER A 247 3.59 42.08 -44.39
CA SER A 247 2.25 42.43 -43.84
C SER A 247 0.96 41.84 -44.45
N PRO A 248 0.26 40.92 -43.75
CA PRO A 248 -1.17 40.70 -43.92
C PRO A 248 -1.99 41.81 -43.23
N SER A 249 -3.17 42.15 -43.78
CA SER A 249 -4.12 43.10 -43.19
C SER A 249 -5.39 42.40 -42.70
N ASN A 250 -5.99 42.93 -41.63
CA ASN A 250 -7.19 42.39 -40.99
C ASN A 250 -8.44 42.47 -41.89
N ASN A 251 -9.43 41.60 -41.65
CA ASN A 251 -10.70 42.04 -41.02
C ASN A 251 -11.67 40.89 -40.65
N THR A 252 -12.24 41.00 -39.43
CA THR A 252 -13.62 40.67 -38.98
C THR A 252 -14.36 39.46 -39.60
N GLY A 253 -14.90 38.48 -38.87
CA GLY A 253 -14.95 38.22 -37.42
C GLY A 253 -16.36 38.35 -36.81
N GLU A 254 -16.74 37.46 -35.89
CA GLU A 254 -17.97 37.60 -35.06
C GLU A 254 -17.90 36.77 -33.75
N MET A 255 -18.24 37.42 -32.64
CA MET A 255 -18.66 36.89 -31.31
C MET A 255 -17.93 35.70 -30.67
N GLU A 256 -17.04 36.01 -29.72
CA GLU A 256 -16.83 35.18 -28.51
C GLU A 256 -17.57 35.81 -27.32
N ALA A 257 -17.91 35.00 -26.32
CA ALA A 257 -18.57 35.44 -25.08
C ALA A 257 -17.71 35.05 -23.87
N GLU A 258 -17.68 35.91 -22.87
CA GLU A 258 -16.74 35.87 -21.74
C GLU A 258 -16.97 34.64 -20.83
N SER A 259 -15.87 34.03 -20.38
CA SER A 259 -15.80 33.12 -19.23
C SER A 259 -14.53 33.41 -18.44
N GLU A 260 -14.66 33.50 -17.12
CA GLU A 260 -13.68 34.15 -16.23
C GLU A 260 -12.35 33.38 -16.10
N GLU A 261 -11.26 34.11 -15.87
CA GLU A 261 -9.89 33.58 -15.73
C GLU A 261 -9.61 33.19 -14.26
N ASP A 262 -9.53 31.87 -13.98
CA ASP A 262 -8.94 31.34 -12.74
C ASP A 262 -7.41 31.27 -12.90
N ASP A 263 -6.73 32.36 -12.54
CA ASP A 263 -5.26 32.50 -12.50
C ASP A 263 -4.69 31.81 -11.23
N ASP A 264 -4.14 30.59 -11.33
CA ASP A 264 -3.39 29.95 -10.22
C ASP A 264 -2.46 28.77 -10.66
N ASP A 265 -1.46 28.99 -11.54
CA ASP A 265 -0.54 27.91 -11.99
C ASP A 265 0.91 28.36 -12.38
N GLU A 266 1.61 29.15 -11.53
CA GLU A 266 3.02 29.57 -11.75
C GLU A 266 4.08 28.98 -10.77
N ASP A 267 3.72 28.19 -9.74
CA ASP A 267 4.60 27.92 -8.58
C ASP A 267 4.97 26.42 -8.31
N ASP A 268 5.16 25.58 -9.36
CA ASP A 268 5.90 24.30 -9.26
C ASP A 268 6.57 23.87 -10.60
N ASP A 269 7.72 24.44 -10.96
CA ASP A 269 8.56 23.95 -12.08
C ASP A 269 9.86 23.25 -11.63
N GLY A 270 9.93 22.83 -10.36
CA GLY A 270 11.15 22.29 -9.73
C GLY A 270 11.21 20.77 -9.54
N LYS A 271 10.08 20.04 -9.62
CA LYS A 271 10.00 18.61 -9.24
C LYS A 271 9.26 17.70 -10.22
N LYS A 272 9.19 18.10 -11.49
CA LYS A 272 8.52 17.36 -12.58
C LYS A 272 9.41 16.24 -13.13
N GLY A 273 8.81 15.07 -13.37
CA GLY A 273 9.49 13.86 -13.87
C GLY A 273 9.56 13.79 -15.41
N SER A 274 10.29 12.79 -15.91
CA SER A 274 10.54 12.52 -17.34
C SER A 274 9.30 12.68 -18.24
N ALA A 275 8.19 12.04 -17.85
CA ALA A 275 6.90 12.02 -18.56
C ALA A 275 6.37 13.36 -19.08
N GLU A 276 6.62 14.48 -18.39
CA GLU A 276 6.06 15.78 -18.81
C GLU A 276 6.80 16.41 -20.00
N ARG A 277 7.94 15.85 -20.45
CA ARG A 277 8.77 16.39 -21.56
C ARG A 277 8.94 15.46 -22.78
N GLU A 278 8.04 14.48 -22.97
CA GLU A 278 7.95 13.67 -24.21
C GLU A 278 8.06 14.55 -25.49
N ALA A 279 8.83 14.08 -26.48
CA ALA A 279 9.03 14.71 -27.78
C ALA A 279 7.76 14.80 -28.65
N VAL A 280 7.86 15.50 -29.79
CA VAL A 280 6.82 15.51 -30.83
C VAL A 280 6.93 14.21 -31.63
N ALA A 281 5.82 13.48 -31.76
CA ALA A 281 5.78 12.27 -32.57
C ALA A 281 5.84 12.59 -34.07
N THR A 282 6.63 11.83 -34.82
CA THR A 282 6.65 11.91 -36.29
C THR A 282 5.44 11.21 -36.92
N GLU A 283 5.30 11.32 -38.24
CA GLU A 283 4.23 10.67 -38.99
C GLU A 283 4.36 9.13 -38.98
N GLU A 284 5.60 8.62 -39.05
CA GLU A 284 5.91 7.20 -39.07
C GLU A 284 5.53 6.49 -37.76
N MET A 285 5.62 7.20 -36.62
CA MET A 285 5.11 6.71 -35.32
C MET A 285 3.62 7.02 -35.13
N SER A 286 3.14 8.18 -35.59
CA SER A 286 1.72 8.59 -35.46
C SER A 286 0.76 7.67 -36.23
N THR A 287 1.20 7.06 -37.33
CA THR A 287 0.45 6.07 -38.11
C THR A 287 0.24 4.74 -37.39
N LEU A 288 0.99 4.45 -36.31
CA LEU A 288 0.83 3.23 -35.50
C LEU A 288 -0.17 3.39 -34.34
N VAL A 289 -0.75 4.59 -34.15
CA VAL A 289 -1.60 4.92 -32.99
C VAL A 289 -3.07 4.99 -33.40
N ASN A 290 -3.89 4.06 -32.88
CA ASN A 290 -5.33 3.97 -33.16
C ASN A 290 -6.18 4.11 -31.88
N TYR A 291 -6.49 3.00 -31.19
CA TYR A 291 -7.48 2.95 -30.10
C TYR A 291 -6.98 3.44 -28.73
N VAL A 292 -5.68 3.69 -28.59
CA VAL A 292 -5.05 4.08 -27.32
C VAL A 292 -4.30 5.40 -27.50
N GLN A 293 -4.97 6.42 -28.05
CA GLN A 293 -4.38 7.73 -28.32
C GLN A 293 -4.26 8.55 -27.01
N PRO A 294 -3.04 8.80 -26.50
CA PRO A 294 -2.85 9.60 -25.29
C PRO A 294 -3.14 11.08 -25.58
N THR A 295 -3.92 11.71 -24.71
CA THR A 295 -4.26 13.13 -24.77
C THR A 295 -4.08 13.78 -23.40
N LYS A 296 -3.66 15.05 -23.39
CA LYS A 296 -3.68 15.88 -22.18
C LYS A 296 -5.12 15.90 -21.64
N PHE A 297 -5.28 15.52 -20.39
CA PHE A 297 -6.57 15.65 -19.71
C PHE A 297 -6.88 17.13 -19.49
N ASN A 298 -8.16 17.50 -19.56
CA ASN A 298 -8.67 18.84 -19.25
C ASN A 298 -9.70 18.70 -18.12
N SER A 299 -10.92 18.25 -18.47
CA SER A 299 -11.96 17.94 -17.48
C SER A 299 -12.77 16.70 -17.90
N PHE A 300 -13.45 16.09 -16.93
CA PHE A 300 -14.37 14.98 -17.21
C PHE A 300 -15.54 15.42 -18.11
N GLU A 301 -16.03 16.65 -17.96
CA GLU A 301 -17.07 17.19 -18.84
C GLU A 301 -16.57 17.38 -20.28
N ALA A 302 -15.39 17.97 -20.47
CA ALA A 302 -14.80 18.14 -21.81
C ALA A 302 -14.58 16.78 -22.51
N SER A 303 -14.13 15.77 -21.76
CA SER A 303 -13.97 14.40 -22.25
C SER A 303 -15.30 13.76 -22.64
N LYS A 304 -16.32 13.87 -21.76
CA LYS A 304 -17.69 13.38 -21.99
C LYS A 304 -18.37 14.06 -23.19
N LYS A 305 -18.16 15.36 -23.37
CA LYS A 305 -18.66 16.17 -24.49
C LYS A 305 -17.97 15.82 -25.81
N ALA A 306 -16.68 15.48 -25.79
CA ALA A 306 -15.94 15.02 -26.96
C ALA A 306 -16.33 13.59 -27.39
N ALA A 307 -16.72 12.73 -26.44
CA ALA A 307 -17.21 11.36 -26.65
C ALA A 307 -16.27 10.43 -27.47
N ARG A 308 -14.96 10.69 -27.48
CA ARG A 308 -13.97 9.90 -28.23
C ARG A 308 -13.40 8.78 -27.36
N CYS A 309 -13.99 7.58 -27.44
CA CYS A 309 -13.57 6.42 -26.63
C CYS A 309 -12.10 6.01 -26.86
N TYR A 310 -11.55 6.31 -28.04
CA TYR A 310 -10.15 6.06 -28.42
C TYR A 310 -9.14 7.11 -27.87
N HIS A 311 -9.61 8.23 -27.32
CA HIS A 311 -8.78 9.13 -26.52
C HIS A 311 -8.64 8.56 -25.10
N MET A 312 -7.41 8.55 -24.58
CA MET A 312 -7.10 8.13 -23.21
C MET A 312 -6.20 9.17 -22.51
N SER A 313 -6.16 9.12 -21.18
CA SER A 313 -5.27 9.98 -20.38
C SER A 313 -4.44 9.17 -19.40
N SER A 314 -3.20 9.61 -19.19
CA SER A 314 -2.27 9.05 -18.19
C SER A 314 -2.12 10.04 -17.04
N PHE A 315 -2.23 9.56 -15.80
CA PHE A 315 -2.24 10.35 -14.58
C PHE A 315 -1.21 9.81 -13.58
N VAL A 316 -0.36 10.68 -13.05
CA VAL A 316 0.47 10.37 -11.87
C VAL A 316 -0.43 10.15 -10.65
N GLU A 317 -0.03 9.27 -9.72
CA GLU A 317 -0.86 8.86 -8.57
C GLU A 317 -1.45 10.02 -7.75
N THR A 318 -0.79 11.18 -7.71
CA THR A 318 -1.24 12.37 -7.00
C THR A 318 -2.42 13.06 -7.71
N LYS A 319 -2.28 13.39 -9.00
CA LYS A 319 -3.36 13.95 -9.83
C LYS A 319 -4.54 12.97 -9.93
N ALA A 320 -4.25 11.67 -10.02
CA ALA A 320 -5.29 10.62 -9.98
C ALA A 320 -6.04 10.56 -8.63
N LEU A 321 -5.33 10.68 -7.50
CA LEU A 321 -5.92 10.69 -6.16
C LEU A 321 -6.73 11.96 -5.93
N GLU A 322 -6.30 13.09 -6.49
CA GLU A 322 -7.03 14.37 -6.44
C GLU A 322 -8.36 14.30 -7.21
N HIS A 323 -8.37 13.75 -8.44
CA HIS A 323 -9.64 13.51 -9.14
C HIS A 323 -10.53 12.52 -8.38
N LEU A 324 -9.95 11.47 -7.78
CA LEU A 324 -10.67 10.52 -6.95
C LEU A 324 -11.31 11.16 -5.69
N THR A 325 -10.73 12.20 -5.11
CA THR A 325 -11.31 12.88 -3.92
C THR A 325 -12.20 14.07 -4.26
N LYS A 326 -11.97 14.77 -5.38
CA LYS A 326 -12.78 15.92 -5.82
C LYS A 326 -14.02 15.52 -6.63
N SER A 327 -13.91 14.49 -7.49
CA SER A 327 -14.95 14.12 -8.47
C SER A 327 -14.97 12.60 -8.74
N PRO A 328 -15.27 11.77 -7.71
CA PRO A 328 -15.20 10.31 -7.80
C PRO A 328 -16.20 9.68 -8.76
N VAL A 329 -17.43 10.20 -8.84
CA VAL A 329 -18.50 9.65 -9.68
C VAL A 329 -18.19 9.93 -11.15
N GLU A 330 -17.74 11.15 -11.45
CA GLU A 330 -17.33 11.58 -12.79
C GLU A 330 -16.15 10.74 -13.31
N PHE A 331 -15.23 10.35 -12.43
CA PHE A 331 -14.12 9.46 -12.78
C PHE A 331 -14.60 8.03 -13.10
N VAL A 332 -15.59 7.51 -12.36
CA VAL A 332 -16.25 6.23 -12.69
C VAL A 332 -16.97 6.32 -14.04
N GLU A 333 -17.71 7.40 -14.32
CA GLU A 333 -18.39 7.60 -15.60
C GLU A 333 -17.41 7.69 -16.78
N TYR A 334 -16.32 8.45 -16.64
CA TYR A 334 -15.23 8.51 -17.63
C TYR A 334 -14.67 7.11 -17.94
N ASN A 335 -14.42 6.31 -16.91
CA ASN A 335 -13.85 4.98 -17.02
C ASN A 335 -14.83 3.93 -17.60
N LYS A 336 -16.09 4.27 -17.93
CA LYS A 336 -16.98 3.39 -18.70
C LYS A 336 -16.65 3.41 -20.19
N SER A 337 -16.39 4.59 -20.76
CA SER A 337 -16.18 4.78 -22.21
C SER A 337 -14.71 4.93 -22.61
N GLN A 338 -13.88 5.53 -21.76
CA GLN A 338 -12.47 5.84 -22.04
C GLN A 338 -11.51 5.05 -21.13
N LEU A 339 -10.24 5.01 -21.53
CA LEU A 339 -9.17 4.42 -20.71
C LEU A 339 -8.47 5.48 -19.86
N SER A 340 -8.20 5.15 -18.60
CA SER A 340 -7.22 5.85 -17.76
C SER A 340 -6.02 4.94 -17.46
N ARG A 341 -4.82 5.52 -17.51
CA ARG A 341 -3.58 4.92 -16.98
C ARG A 341 -3.14 5.66 -15.74
N ILE A 342 -2.88 4.93 -14.65
CA ILE A 342 -2.35 5.50 -13.40
C ILE A 342 -0.93 5.00 -13.19
N TYR A 343 0.01 5.88 -12.85
CA TYR A 343 1.42 5.51 -12.62
C TYR A 343 2.01 6.14 -11.34
N PRO A 344 3.05 5.53 -10.73
CA PRO A 344 3.64 6.03 -9.49
C PRO A 344 4.33 7.39 -9.67
N LYS A 345 4.38 8.21 -8.62
CA LYS A 345 5.09 9.48 -8.63
C LYS A 345 6.61 9.29 -8.52
N GLY A 346 7.37 10.17 -9.18
CA GLY A 346 8.85 10.13 -9.21
C GLY A 346 9.55 10.21 -7.84
N THR A 347 8.86 10.62 -6.77
CA THR A 347 9.44 10.57 -5.41
C THR A 347 9.61 9.15 -4.87
N ARG A 348 9.08 8.13 -5.55
CA ARG A 348 9.24 6.70 -5.20
C ARG A 348 10.51 6.13 -5.80
N VAL A 349 11.63 6.74 -5.44
CA VAL A 349 12.97 6.41 -5.95
C VAL A 349 13.41 4.98 -5.59
N ASP A 350 12.78 4.40 -4.57
CA ASP A 350 12.89 3.01 -4.11
C ASP A 350 12.10 2.00 -4.95
N SER A 351 11.35 2.45 -5.96
CA SER A 351 10.41 1.66 -6.75
C SER A 351 9.25 1.07 -5.92
N SER A 352 8.88 1.68 -4.79
CA SER A 352 7.67 1.30 -4.04
C SER A 352 6.38 1.49 -4.85
N ASN A 353 5.30 0.80 -4.48
CA ASN A 353 3.99 0.96 -5.13
C ASN A 353 2.99 1.79 -4.31
N PHE A 354 2.00 2.36 -4.98
CA PHE A 354 0.75 2.84 -4.38
C PHE A 354 -0.25 1.68 -4.24
N MET A 355 -1.38 1.88 -3.55
CA MET A 355 -2.41 0.84 -3.37
C MET A 355 -3.35 0.81 -4.60
N PRO A 356 -3.31 -0.22 -5.47
CA PRO A 356 -4.03 -0.21 -6.75
C PRO A 356 -5.56 -0.20 -6.58
N GLN A 357 -6.05 -0.80 -5.49
CA GLN A 357 -7.47 -0.84 -5.13
C GLN A 357 -8.14 0.54 -5.15
N LEU A 358 -7.42 1.61 -4.77
CA LEU A 358 -7.95 2.98 -4.77
C LEU A 358 -8.46 3.40 -6.16
N PHE A 359 -7.72 3.02 -7.20
CA PHE A 359 -8.03 3.39 -8.59
C PHE A 359 -8.91 2.34 -9.27
N TRP A 360 -8.82 1.06 -8.90
CA TRP A 360 -9.81 0.06 -9.30
C TRP A 360 -11.22 0.40 -8.78
N ASN A 361 -11.35 1.03 -7.60
CA ASN A 361 -12.63 1.52 -7.09
C ASN A 361 -13.25 2.64 -7.96
N ALA A 362 -12.43 3.47 -8.63
CA ALA A 362 -12.90 4.41 -9.66
C ALA A 362 -13.00 3.80 -11.07
N GLY A 363 -12.71 2.51 -11.23
CA GLY A 363 -12.75 1.84 -12.53
C GLY A 363 -11.53 2.06 -13.42
N CYS A 364 -10.42 2.63 -12.92
CA CYS A 364 -9.24 2.86 -13.74
C CYS A 364 -8.68 1.52 -14.27
N GLN A 365 -8.45 1.43 -15.58
CA GLN A 365 -8.11 0.15 -16.24
C GLN A 365 -6.62 -0.18 -16.14
N LEU A 366 -5.77 0.78 -16.50
CA LEU A 366 -4.33 0.59 -16.67
C LEU A 366 -3.59 1.08 -15.43
N VAL A 367 -3.80 0.41 -14.29
CA VAL A 367 -3.21 0.78 -13.00
C VAL A 367 -1.80 0.20 -12.91
N ALA A 368 -0.80 0.98 -13.33
CA ALA A 368 0.56 0.53 -13.56
C ALA A 368 1.42 0.51 -12.29
N LEU A 369 2.13 -0.61 -12.08
CA LEU A 369 2.95 -0.85 -10.88
C LEU A 369 4.41 -1.23 -11.22
N ASN A 370 5.30 -1.00 -10.26
CA ASN A 370 6.71 -1.38 -10.29
C ASN A 370 6.85 -2.89 -10.01
N TYR A 371 7.03 -3.70 -11.06
CA TYR A 371 7.06 -5.17 -11.00
C TYR A 371 8.29 -5.75 -10.27
N GLN A 372 9.38 -4.99 -10.15
CA GLN A 372 10.56 -5.36 -9.39
C GLN A 372 10.32 -5.37 -7.86
N THR A 373 9.27 -4.72 -7.38
CA THR A 373 8.99 -4.53 -5.94
C THR A 373 7.78 -5.34 -5.51
N ILE A 374 8.01 -6.49 -4.86
CA ILE A 374 6.94 -7.43 -4.46
C ILE A 374 6.31 -7.05 -3.10
N ASP A 375 5.91 -5.78 -2.98
CA ASP A 375 5.18 -5.26 -1.83
C ASP A 375 3.71 -5.72 -1.79
N LEU A 376 2.95 -5.31 -0.77
CA LEU A 376 1.54 -5.66 -0.61
C LEU A 376 0.67 -5.29 -1.82
N SER A 377 1.00 -4.20 -2.51
CA SER A 377 0.28 -3.77 -3.69
C SER A 377 0.54 -4.69 -4.88
N MET A 378 1.79 -5.11 -5.08
CA MET A 378 2.13 -6.13 -6.08
C MET A 378 1.53 -7.50 -5.74
N GLN A 379 1.49 -7.89 -4.45
CA GLN A 379 0.81 -9.10 -3.99
C GLN A 379 -0.68 -9.09 -4.37
N LEU A 380 -1.37 -7.96 -4.18
CA LEU A 380 -2.77 -7.78 -4.61
C LEU A 380 -2.93 -7.83 -6.14
N ASN A 381 -1.96 -7.30 -6.90
CA ASN A 381 -1.98 -7.35 -8.37
C ASN A 381 -1.77 -8.77 -8.93
N LEU A 382 -0.76 -9.49 -8.44
CA LEU A 382 -0.47 -10.88 -8.82
C LEU A 382 -1.59 -11.85 -8.39
N PHE A 383 -2.36 -11.50 -7.37
CA PHE A 383 -3.61 -12.18 -7.03
C PHE A 383 -4.74 -11.82 -8.01
N MET A 384 -5.00 -10.53 -8.25
CA MET A 384 -6.16 -10.06 -9.03
C MET A 384 -6.15 -10.64 -10.45
N PHE A 385 -4.96 -10.78 -11.04
CA PHE A 385 -4.76 -11.32 -12.39
C PHE A 385 -4.38 -12.82 -12.43
N GLU A 386 -4.49 -13.56 -11.32
CA GLU A 386 -4.50 -15.03 -11.35
C GLU A 386 -5.79 -15.57 -11.98
N TYR A 387 -6.90 -14.90 -11.72
CA TYR A 387 -8.26 -15.28 -12.12
C TYR A 387 -8.53 -14.91 -13.58
N ASN A 388 -9.57 -15.53 -14.18
CA ASN A 388 -9.83 -15.47 -15.62
C ASN A 388 -8.65 -16.01 -16.47
N GLY A 389 -8.12 -17.17 -16.07
CA GLY A 389 -7.12 -17.93 -16.82
C GLY A 389 -5.76 -17.27 -16.99
N GLN A 390 -5.32 -16.43 -16.04
CA GLN A 390 -4.12 -15.59 -16.18
C GLN A 390 -4.08 -14.71 -17.44
N SER A 391 -5.26 -14.40 -18.01
CA SER A 391 -5.41 -13.58 -19.22
C SER A 391 -4.84 -12.16 -19.10
N GLY A 392 -4.66 -11.66 -17.87
CA GLY A 392 -4.30 -10.27 -17.60
C GLY A 392 -5.47 -9.28 -17.77
N TYR A 393 -6.67 -9.80 -17.98
CA TYR A 393 -7.92 -9.04 -18.12
C TYR A 393 -8.97 -9.54 -17.13
N ARG A 394 -9.57 -8.62 -16.38
CA ARG A 394 -10.60 -8.91 -15.37
C ARG A 394 -11.82 -8.02 -15.64
N LEU A 395 -12.99 -8.60 -15.88
CA LEU A 395 -14.18 -7.85 -16.22
C LEU A 395 -14.65 -7.02 -15.01
N LYS A 396 -14.91 -5.73 -15.22
CA LYS A 396 -15.41 -4.85 -14.14
C LYS A 396 -16.81 -5.29 -13.66
N PRO A 397 -17.17 -5.00 -12.39
CA PRO A 397 -18.54 -5.11 -11.92
C PRO A 397 -19.54 -4.31 -12.79
N GLU A 398 -20.80 -4.77 -12.85
CA GLU A 398 -21.81 -4.30 -13.83
C GLU A 398 -22.11 -2.79 -13.74
N PHE A 399 -22.27 -2.26 -12.54
CA PHE A 399 -22.50 -0.84 -12.26
C PHE A 399 -21.31 0.07 -12.65
N MET A 400 -20.11 -0.49 -12.79
CA MET A 400 -18.91 0.23 -13.30
C MET A 400 -18.78 0.16 -14.83
N ARG A 401 -19.82 -0.33 -15.53
CA ARG A 401 -19.88 -0.48 -16.99
C ARG A 401 -21.19 0.08 -17.58
N ARG A 402 -22.30 -0.06 -16.84
CA ARG A 402 -23.63 0.38 -17.29
C ARG A 402 -23.76 1.91 -17.35
N PRO A 403 -24.15 2.50 -18.50
CA PRO A 403 -24.30 3.96 -18.63
C PRO A 403 -25.52 4.51 -17.88
N ASP A 404 -26.49 3.67 -17.50
CA ASP A 404 -27.70 4.05 -16.78
C ASP A 404 -27.56 3.99 -15.23
N LYS A 405 -26.47 3.42 -14.72
CA LYS A 405 -26.21 3.25 -13.29
C LYS A 405 -25.02 4.10 -12.85
N HIS A 406 -25.29 5.15 -12.07
CA HIS A 406 -24.26 5.95 -11.40
C HIS A 406 -23.76 5.21 -10.15
N PHE A 407 -22.48 5.36 -9.82
CA PHE A 407 -21.86 4.66 -8.68
C PHE A 407 -20.84 5.57 -7.98
N ASP A 408 -21.01 5.75 -6.67
CA ASP A 408 -20.05 6.44 -5.80
C ASP A 408 -19.14 5.40 -5.09
N PRO A 409 -17.82 5.38 -5.35
CA PRO A 409 -16.89 4.49 -4.67
C PRO A 409 -16.72 4.77 -3.16
N PHE A 410 -17.21 5.89 -2.64
CA PHE A 410 -17.15 6.24 -1.21
C PHE A 410 -18.43 5.92 -0.43
N THR A 411 -19.45 5.33 -1.06
CA THR A 411 -20.71 4.98 -0.39
C THR A 411 -20.51 4.09 0.85
N GLU A 412 -21.04 4.52 2.00
CA GLU A 412 -21.16 3.71 3.21
C GLU A 412 -22.45 2.87 3.24
N ASN A 413 -23.34 3.05 2.25
CA ASN A 413 -24.65 2.42 2.17
C ASN A 413 -24.75 1.36 1.06
N THR A 414 -25.67 0.41 1.25
CA THR A 414 -26.01 -0.59 0.23
C THR A 414 -26.58 0.09 -1.01
N VAL A 415 -25.99 -0.19 -2.17
CA VAL A 415 -26.36 0.42 -3.45
C VAL A 415 -27.51 -0.37 -4.09
N ASP A 416 -28.49 0.33 -4.68
CA ASP A 416 -29.61 -0.30 -5.38
C ASP A 416 -29.16 -1.21 -6.54
N GLY A 417 -29.67 -2.45 -6.51
CA GLY A 417 -29.29 -3.52 -7.43
C GLY A 417 -28.03 -4.30 -7.04
N ILE A 418 -27.36 -3.98 -5.93
CA ILE A 418 -26.19 -4.71 -5.44
C ILE A 418 -26.54 -5.51 -4.18
N VAL A 419 -26.39 -6.83 -4.25
CA VAL A 419 -26.48 -7.71 -3.07
C VAL A 419 -25.18 -7.58 -2.28
N ALA A 420 -25.24 -6.88 -1.15
CA ALA A 420 -24.16 -6.84 -0.16
C ALA A 420 -24.10 -8.17 0.60
N ASN A 421 -22.93 -8.54 1.12
CA ASN A 421 -22.75 -9.76 1.91
C ASN A 421 -22.30 -9.50 3.36
N THR A 422 -22.59 -10.46 4.22
CA THR A 422 -21.96 -10.64 5.53
C THR A 422 -20.96 -11.80 5.40
N LEU A 423 -19.70 -11.56 5.77
CA LEU A 423 -18.65 -12.59 5.75
C LEU A 423 -18.12 -12.82 7.17
N SER A 424 -18.00 -14.09 7.57
CA SER A 424 -17.40 -14.48 8.84
C SER A 424 -16.29 -15.52 8.62
N VAL A 425 -15.16 -15.36 9.31
CA VAL A 425 -13.99 -16.23 9.17
C VAL A 425 -13.46 -16.62 10.56
N LYS A 426 -13.65 -17.87 10.96
CA LYS A 426 -12.95 -18.44 12.13
C LYS A 426 -11.69 -19.15 11.65
N VAL A 427 -10.52 -18.64 12.05
CA VAL A 427 -9.25 -19.37 11.92
C VAL A 427 -9.21 -20.44 13.01
N ILE A 428 -8.98 -21.70 12.64
CA ILE A 428 -9.08 -22.85 13.56
C ILE A 428 -7.71 -23.45 13.83
N SER A 429 -6.91 -23.70 12.79
CA SER A 429 -5.57 -24.28 12.95
C SER A 429 -4.68 -23.97 11.75
N GLY A 430 -3.39 -24.23 11.90
CA GLY A 430 -2.41 -24.15 10.83
C GLY A 430 -1.60 -25.44 10.73
N GLN A 431 -1.03 -25.69 9.57
CA GLN A 431 -0.29 -26.90 9.25
C GLN A 431 1.04 -26.51 8.60
N PHE A 432 2.14 -27.07 9.12
CA PHE A 432 3.50 -26.95 8.60
C PHE A 432 3.94 -25.52 8.23
N LEU A 433 3.54 -24.51 9.02
CA LEU A 433 3.73 -23.11 8.68
C LEU A 433 5.21 -22.69 8.67
N THR A 434 6.02 -23.19 9.60
CA THR A 434 7.48 -23.10 9.54
C THR A 434 8.10 -24.27 10.31
N GLU A 435 9.27 -24.73 9.86
CA GLU A 435 10.04 -25.80 10.53
C GLU A 435 10.62 -25.33 11.88
N ARG A 436 10.64 -24.02 12.11
CA ARG A 436 11.22 -23.37 13.29
C ARG A 436 10.25 -23.44 14.48
N LYS A 437 10.77 -23.74 15.67
CA LYS A 437 10.01 -23.64 16.94
C LYS A 437 9.88 -22.18 17.38
N VAL A 438 9.04 -21.44 16.68
CA VAL A 438 8.71 -20.02 16.91
C VAL A 438 7.20 -19.88 17.07
N GLY A 439 6.74 -18.87 17.80
CA GLY A 439 5.34 -18.50 17.77
C GLY A 439 4.90 -18.13 16.35
N VAL A 440 3.66 -18.45 15.97
CA VAL A 440 3.06 -18.04 14.69
C VAL A 440 1.67 -17.48 14.90
N TYR A 441 1.25 -16.54 14.04
CA TYR A 441 -0.09 -15.96 14.06
C TYR A 441 -0.61 -15.71 12.64
N VAL A 442 -1.92 -15.53 12.51
CA VAL A 442 -2.61 -15.30 11.23
C VAL A 442 -3.33 -13.96 11.28
N GLU A 443 -3.07 -13.09 10.30
CA GLU A 443 -3.82 -11.85 10.06
C GLU A 443 -4.88 -12.07 8.98
N VAL A 444 -6.04 -11.43 9.14
CA VAL A 444 -7.17 -11.50 8.21
C VAL A 444 -7.58 -10.07 7.83
N GLU A 445 -7.17 -9.61 6.65
CA GLU A 445 -7.51 -8.29 6.11
C GLU A 445 -8.61 -8.40 5.03
N MET A 446 -9.36 -7.32 4.82
CA MET A 446 -10.26 -7.16 3.68
C MET A 446 -9.90 -5.88 2.91
N PHE A 447 -9.90 -5.98 1.59
CA PHE A 447 -9.69 -4.87 0.66
C PHE A 447 -10.91 -4.79 -0.28
N GLY A 448 -11.22 -3.59 -0.77
CA GLY A 448 -12.38 -3.33 -1.62
C GLY A 448 -12.66 -1.82 -1.66
N LEU A 449 -13.93 -1.44 -1.55
CA LEU A 449 -14.29 -0.04 -1.27
C LEU A 449 -13.68 0.46 0.05
N PRO A 450 -13.55 1.78 0.27
CA PRO A 450 -13.09 2.34 1.55
C PRO A 450 -13.97 1.88 2.72
N ALA A 451 -15.29 1.86 2.52
CA ALA A 451 -16.26 1.39 3.49
C ALA A 451 -16.15 -0.11 3.83
N ASP A 452 -15.69 -0.95 2.89
CA ASP A 452 -15.49 -2.40 3.08
C ASP A 452 -14.10 -2.74 3.63
N THR A 453 -13.09 -1.91 3.34
CA THR A 453 -11.68 -2.18 3.63
C THR A 453 -11.42 -2.19 5.15
N ARG A 454 -10.85 -3.29 5.67
CA ARG A 454 -10.51 -3.47 7.08
C ARG A 454 -9.13 -4.11 7.22
N ARG A 455 -8.23 -3.45 7.94
CA ARG A 455 -6.79 -3.79 8.01
C ARG A 455 -6.25 -3.71 9.44
N LYS A 456 -5.15 -4.41 9.70
CA LYS A 456 -4.30 -4.33 10.93
C LYS A 456 -4.95 -4.58 12.30
N ALA A 457 -6.28 -4.72 12.39
CA ALA A 457 -7.01 -4.91 13.64
C ALA A 457 -7.46 -6.37 13.91
N LEU A 458 -7.31 -7.25 12.92
CA LEU A 458 -7.95 -8.57 12.89
C LEU A 458 -6.89 -9.65 12.71
N LYS A 459 -6.40 -10.20 13.83
CA LYS A 459 -5.39 -11.27 13.85
C LYS A 459 -5.57 -12.20 15.04
N THR A 460 -5.14 -13.44 14.88
CA THR A 460 -5.09 -14.42 15.98
C THR A 460 -3.98 -14.09 16.98
N LYS A 461 -4.06 -14.70 18.17
CA LYS A 461 -2.98 -14.74 19.15
C LYS A 461 -1.79 -15.54 18.60
N THR A 462 -0.59 -15.24 19.10
CA THR A 462 0.59 -16.10 18.86
C THR A 462 0.33 -17.53 19.34
N SER A 463 0.72 -18.51 18.54
CA SER A 463 0.53 -19.93 18.84
C SER A 463 1.16 -20.36 20.17
N GLN A 464 0.44 -21.20 20.91
CA GLN A 464 0.91 -21.71 22.20
C GLN A 464 2.18 -22.56 22.04
N ASN A 465 3.07 -22.49 23.04
CA ASN A 465 4.28 -23.31 23.16
C ASN A 465 5.23 -23.24 21.94
N ASN A 466 5.20 -22.14 21.18
CA ASN A 466 5.97 -21.92 19.95
C ASN A 466 5.77 -23.06 18.91
N ASN A 467 4.53 -23.56 18.83
CA ASN A 467 4.15 -24.57 17.85
C ASN A 467 3.80 -23.93 16.50
N ALA A 468 4.63 -24.17 15.49
CA ALA A 468 4.39 -23.79 14.10
C ALA A 468 4.02 -24.95 13.17
N ILE A 469 4.07 -26.19 13.66
CA ILE A 469 3.82 -27.41 12.87
C ILE A 469 2.33 -27.72 12.82
N ASN A 470 1.64 -27.63 13.97
CA ASN A 470 0.19 -27.81 14.07
C ASN A 470 -0.46 -26.88 15.12
N PRO A 471 -0.30 -25.55 15.03
CA PRO A 471 -0.99 -24.61 15.90
C PRO A 471 -2.51 -24.75 15.79
N VAL A 472 -3.21 -24.57 16.92
CA VAL A 472 -4.67 -24.48 17.00
C VAL A 472 -5.02 -23.16 17.68
N TRP A 473 -5.96 -22.43 17.10
CA TRP A 473 -6.50 -21.17 17.60
C TRP A 473 -7.98 -21.37 17.90
N ASP A 474 -8.34 -21.36 19.18
CA ASP A 474 -9.75 -21.26 19.57
C ASP A 474 -10.06 -19.80 19.94
N GLU A 475 -10.50 -19.07 18.92
CA GLU A 475 -10.85 -17.65 18.99
C GLU A 475 -12.20 -17.40 18.32
N GLU A 476 -12.81 -16.25 18.60
CA GLU A 476 -14.10 -15.89 18.01
C GLU A 476 -13.99 -15.64 16.50
N PRO A 477 -15.05 -15.91 15.70
CA PRO A 477 -15.05 -15.62 14.27
C PRO A 477 -14.83 -14.13 13.98
N ILE A 478 -14.00 -13.83 13.00
CA ILE A 478 -13.77 -12.47 12.50
C ILE A 478 -14.94 -12.12 11.56
N VAL A 479 -15.82 -11.22 12.00
CA VAL A 479 -17.07 -10.88 11.28
C VAL A 479 -16.98 -9.53 10.55
N PHE A 480 -16.97 -9.59 9.22
CA PHE A 480 -17.20 -8.46 8.33
C PHE A 480 -18.72 -8.29 8.13
N LYS A 481 -19.36 -7.55 9.05
CA LYS A 481 -20.83 -7.43 9.15
C LYS A 481 -21.55 -6.92 7.90
N LYS A 482 -20.88 -6.12 7.07
CA LYS A 482 -21.42 -5.47 5.88
C LYS A 482 -20.28 -5.30 4.88
N VAL A 483 -20.35 -6.04 3.77
CA VAL A 483 -19.51 -5.90 2.59
C VAL A 483 -20.41 -5.38 1.48
N ILE A 484 -20.34 -4.10 1.22
CA ILE A 484 -21.19 -3.36 0.28
C ILE A 484 -20.94 -3.84 -1.15
N LEU A 485 -19.69 -4.18 -1.50
CA LEU A 485 -19.31 -4.54 -2.86
C LEU A 485 -18.57 -5.89 -2.99
N PRO A 486 -19.24 -7.03 -2.74
CA PRO A 486 -18.61 -8.36 -2.75
C PRO A 486 -17.92 -8.75 -4.08
N THR A 487 -18.34 -8.13 -5.19
CA THR A 487 -17.74 -8.32 -6.52
C THR A 487 -16.37 -7.66 -6.70
N LEU A 488 -16.07 -6.62 -5.90
CA LEU A 488 -14.79 -5.90 -5.93
C LEU A 488 -13.95 -6.13 -4.66
N ALA A 489 -14.55 -6.69 -3.61
CA ALA A 489 -13.89 -7.00 -2.35
C ALA A 489 -13.11 -8.33 -2.40
N CYS A 490 -11.95 -8.36 -1.73
CA CYS A 490 -11.17 -9.57 -1.50
C CYS A 490 -10.73 -9.72 -0.04
N LEU A 491 -10.69 -10.98 0.42
CA LEU A 491 -10.21 -11.41 1.73
C LEU A 491 -8.75 -11.83 1.60
N ARG A 492 -7.88 -11.32 2.47
CA ARG A 492 -6.46 -11.71 2.58
C ARG A 492 -6.21 -12.40 3.90
N ILE A 493 -5.79 -13.65 3.87
CA ILE A 493 -5.33 -14.43 5.03
C ILE A 493 -3.82 -14.56 4.92
N ALA A 494 -3.07 -14.11 5.93
CA ALA A 494 -1.60 -14.10 5.91
C ALA A 494 -1.00 -14.62 7.22
N ALA A 495 -0.06 -15.56 7.14
CA ALA A 495 0.63 -16.14 8.29
C ALA A 495 2.01 -15.48 8.49
N PHE A 496 2.38 -15.31 9.76
CA PHE A 496 3.63 -14.68 10.19
C PHE A 496 4.27 -15.43 11.36
N GLU A 497 5.60 -15.40 11.43
CA GLU A 497 6.36 -15.77 12.63
C GLU A 497 6.32 -14.62 13.65
N GLU A 498 6.43 -14.96 14.94
CA GLU A 498 6.61 -14.02 16.05
C GLU A 498 7.84 -13.13 15.79
N GLY A 499 7.63 -11.81 15.81
CA GLY A 499 8.57 -10.81 15.29
C GLY A 499 8.18 -10.23 13.92
N GLY A 500 7.12 -10.73 13.28
CA GLY A 500 6.53 -10.15 12.07
C GLY A 500 7.15 -10.62 10.75
N LYS A 501 8.00 -11.66 10.77
CA LYS A 501 8.55 -12.26 9.55
C LYS A 501 7.44 -13.00 8.79
N PHE A 502 7.27 -12.67 7.51
CA PHE A 502 6.29 -13.30 6.64
C PHE A 502 6.55 -14.80 6.44
N ILE A 503 5.47 -15.59 6.36
CA ILE A 503 5.48 -17.02 6.02
C ILE A 503 4.84 -17.23 4.65
N GLY A 504 3.58 -16.78 4.50
CA GLY A 504 2.79 -17.01 3.30
C GLY A 504 1.41 -16.37 3.43
N HIS A 505 0.74 -16.12 2.30
CA HIS A 505 -0.61 -15.57 2.25
C HIS A 505 -1.50 -16.32 1.25
N ARG A 506 -2.81 -16.17 1.36
CA ARG A 506 -3.75 -16.36 0.25
C ARG A 506 -4.72 -15.18 0.23
N ILE A 507 -4.92 -14.60 -0.93
CA ILE A 507 -5.97 -13.61 -1.18
C ILE A 507 -7.07 -14.34 -1.99
N ILE A 508 -8.34 -14.02 -1.72
CA ILE A 508 -9.52 -14.72 -2.25
C ILE A 508 -10.63 -13.67 -2.56
N PRO A 509 -11.29 -13.67 -3.73
CA PRO A 509 -12.41 -12.76 -4.00
C PRO A 509 -13.62 -13.14 -3.14
N VAL A 510 -14.32 -12.17 -2.55
CA VAL A 510 -15.52 -12.46 -1.74
C VAL A 510 -16.63 -13.06 -2.62
N SER A 511 -16.74 -12.64 -3.88
CA SER A 511 -17.61 -13.21 -4.91
C SER A 511 -17.27 -14.63 -5.39
N ALA A 512 -16.16 -15.23 -4.91
CA ALA A 512 -15.72 -16.57 -5.29
C ALA A 512 -15.43 -17.51 -4.10
N ILE A 513 -15.58 -17.04 -2.86
CA ILE A 513 -15.22 -17.83 -1.67
C ILE A 513 -16.28 -18.88 -1.32
N ARG A 514 -15.88 -20.15 -1.20
CA ARG A 514 -16.78 -21.25 -0.80
C ARG A 514 -16.91 -21.33 0.73
N PRO A 515 -18.12 -21.22 1.31
CA PRO A 515 -18.34 -21.37 2.76
C PRO A 515 -18.10 -22.81 3.25
N GLY A 516 -18.10 -23.00 4.57
CA GLY A 516 -17.84 -24.26 5.26
C GLY A 516 -16.41 -24.38 5.78
N TYR A 517 -16.02 -25.60 6.15
CA TYR A 517 -14.66 -25.93 6.57
C TYR A 517 -13.73 -26.09 5.36
N ARG A 518 -12.66 -25.30 5.31
CA ARG A 518 -11.73 -25.24 4.18
C ARG A 518 -10.27 -25.25 4.66
N TYR A 519 -9.42 -26.02 3.98
CA TYR A 519 -7.99 -25.75 3.99
C TYR A 519 -7.67 -24.65 2.97
N ILE A 520 -6.74 -23.78 3.35
CA ILE A 520 -6.22 -22.71 2.51
C ILE A 520 -4.70 -22.89 2.44
N GLY A 521 -4.25 -23.47 1.32
CA GLY A 521 -2.82 -23.53 1.00
C GLY A 521 -2.27 -22.12 0.82
N LEU A 522 -1.19 -21.81 1.55
CA LEU A 522 -0.55 -20.50 1.50
C LEU A 522 0.37 -20.38 0.29
N ARG A 523 0.70 -19.13 -0.04
CA ARG A 523 1.53 -18.76 -1.18
C ARG A 523 2.61 -17.76 -0.78
N ASN A 524 3.71 -17.75 -1.53
CA ASN A 524 4.77 -16.76 -1.34
C ASN A 524 4.34 -15.37 -1.83
N GLU A 525 5.24 -14.40 -1.69
CA GLU A 525 5.02 -13.00 -2.08
C GLU A 525 4.72 -12.86 -3.59
N LYS A 526 5.21 -13.77 -4.42
CA LYS A 526 4.98 -13.83 -5.87
C LYS A 526 3.72 -14.62 -6.26
N ASN A 527 2.80 -14.86 -5.33
CA ASN A 527 1.58 -15.67 -5.50
C ASN A 527 1.84 -17.11 -6.00
N GLN A 528 3.01 -17.70 -5.71
CA GLN A 528 3.34 -19.10 -6.02
C GLN A 528 2.99 -20.02 -4.84
N CYS A 529 2.45 -21.22 -5.12
CA CYS A 529 2.03 -22.19 -4.10
C CYS A 529 3.18 -22.62 -3.18
N LEU A 530 2.94 -22.61 -1.86
CA LEU A 530 3.77 -23.30 -0.87
C LEU A 530 3.19 -24.71 -0.67
N ILE A 531 4.06 -25.74 -0.59
CA ILE A 531 3.63 -27.15 -0.66
C ILE A 531 2.95 -27.63 0.64
N LEU A 532 3.49 -27.24 1.80
CA LEU A 532 3.04 -27.71 3.12
C LEU A 532 2.32 -26.64 3.98
N PRO A 533 2.74 -25.35 3.98
CA PRO A 533 2.08 -24.31 4.76
C PRO A 533 0.60 -24.11 4.39
N ALA A 534 -0.30 -24.47 5.29
CA ALA A 534 -1.74 -24.29 5.12
C ALA A 534 -2.40 -23.76 6.39
N VAL A 535 -3.57 -23.14 6.24
CA VAL A 535 -4.44 -22.70 7.33
C VAL A 535 -5.81 -23.33 7.18
N PHE A 536 -6.32 -23.96 8.24
CA PHE A 536 -7.68 -24.50 8.31
C PHE A 536 -8.62 -23.46 8.91
N VAL A 537 -9.69 -23.17 8.20
CA VAL A 537 -10.68 -22.15 8.56
C VAL A 537 -12.11 -22.68 8.44
N TYR A 538 -13.03 -22.04 9.16
CA TYR A 538 -14.46 -22.08 8.85
C TYR A 538 -14.88 -20.72 8.30
N ILE A 539 -15.49 -20.71 7.12
CA ILE A 539 -15.98 -19.52 6.44
C ILE A 539 -17.52 -19.57 6.39
N GLU A 540 -18.18 -18.49 6.76
CA GLU A 540 -19.61 -18.30 6.55
C GLU A 540 -19.83 -17.09 5.63
N VAL A 541 -20.61 -17.28 4.57
CA VAL A 541 -21.06 -16.24 3.65
C VAL A 541 -22.58 -16.18 3.72
N LYS A 542 -23.13 -14.99 3.92
CA LYS A 542 -24.58 -14.71 3.91
C LYS A 542 -24.85 -13.44 3.11
N ASP A 543 -26.05 -13.29 2.59
CA ASP A 543 -26.51 -11.99 2.09
C ASP A 543 -26.74 -11.04 3.27
N TYR A 544 -26.37 -9.77 3.11
CA TYR A 544 -26.52 -8.77 4.16
C TYR A 544 -27.97 -8.33 4.28
N VAL A 545 -28.60 -8.67 5.39
CA VAL A 545 -29.94 -8.20 5.78
C VAL A 545 -29.79 -7.14 6.86
N PRO A 546 -30.27 -5.89 6.65
CA PRO A 546 -30.34 -4.90 7.73
C PRO A 546 -31.30 -5.38 8.83
N ASP A 547 -30.95 -5.13 10.09
CA ASP A 547 -31.71 -5.61 11.26
C ASP A 547 -33.20 -5.21 11.22
N THR A 548 -33.52 -4.06 10.61
CA THR A 548 -34.89 -3.54 10.41
C THR A 548 -35.77 -4.39 9.50
N PHE A 549 -35.19 -5.31 8.72
CA PHE A 549 -35.90 -6.18 7.77
C PHE A 549 -35.74 -7.67 8.08
N ALA A 550 -35.09 -8.04 9.20
CA ALA A 550 -34.83 -9.43 9.56
C ALA A 550 -36.11 -10.31 9.56
N ASP A 551 -37.16 -9.86 10.25
CA ASP A 551 -38.45 -10.56 10.31
C ASP A 551 -39.10 -10.73 8.93
N VAL A 552 -38.97 -9.71 8.07
CA VAL A 552 -39.52 -9.70 6.71
C VAL A 552 -38.77 -10.70 5.81
N ILE A 553 -37.44 -10.77 5.94
CA ILE A 553 -36.64 -11.73 5.18
C ILE A 553 -36.83 -13.16 5.71
N GLU A 554 -36.98 -13.39 7.04
CA GLU A 554 -37.35 -14.73 7.54
C GLU A 554 -38.73 -15.15 6.98
N ALA A 555 -39.72 -14.26 7.00
CA ALA A 555 -41.04 -14.50 6.43
C ALA A 555 -40.99 -14.81 4.92
N LEU A 556 -40.18 -14.09 4.13
CA LEU A 556 -39.99 -14.35 2.70
C LEU A 556 -39.20 -15.63 2.43
N SER A 557 -38.28 -16.02 3.32
CA SER A 557 -37.51 -17.26 3.20
C SER A 557 -38.36 -18.51 3.45
N ASN A 558 -39.39 -18.41 4.29
CA ASN A 558 -40.29 -19.51 4.63
C ASN A 558 -41.75 -19.02 4.83
N PRO A 559 -42.43 -18.60 3.75
CA PRO A 559 -43.77 -18.00 3.85
C PRO A 559 -44.82 -18.97 4.38
N ILE A 560 -44.65 -20.28 4.15
CA ILE A 560 -45.55 -21.31 4.68
C ILE A 560 -45.48 -21.35 6.20
N ARG A 561 -44.28 -21.33 6.80
CA ARG A 561 -44.13 -21.27 8.27
C ARG A 561 -44.69 -19.98 8.84
N TYR A 562 -44.46 -18.84 8.18
CA TYR A 562 -44.96 -17.54 8.63
C TYR A 562 -46.49 -17.46 8.61
N VAL A 563 -47.14 -17.83 7.50
CA VAL A 563 -48.60 -17.86 7.38
C VAL A 563 -49.23 -18.85 8.36
N ASN A 564 -48.67 -20.06 8.51
CA ASN A 564 -49.16 -21.04 9.49
C ASN A 564 -49.10 -20.50 10.94
N LEU A 565 -48.04 -19.77 11.29
CA LEU A 565 -47.88 -19.17 12.63
C LEU A 565 -48.88 -18.03 12.86
N LEU A 566 -49.16 -17.22 11.82
CA LEU A 566 -50.21 -16.20 11.84
C LEU A 566 -51.61 -16.80 11.98
N GLU A 567 -51.94 -17.84 11.21
CA GLU A 567 -53.19 -18.59 11.37
C GLU A 567 -53.33 -19.20 12.76
N GLN A 568 -52.25 -19.78 13.31
CA GLN A 568 -52.27 -20.35 14.65
C GLN A 568 -52.53 -19.30 15.72
N ARG A 569 -51.84 -18.14 15.65
CA ARG A 569 -52.08 -17.00 16.54
C ARG A 569 -53.50 -16.45 16.39
N SER A 570 -54.01 -16.34 15.17
CA SER A 570 -55.38 -15.89 14.90
C SER A 570 -56.43 -16.83 15.51
N LYS A 571 -56.24 -18.16 15.36
CA LYS A 571 -57.13 -19.17 15.96
C LYS A 571 -57.07 -19.18 17.49
N GLN A 572 -55.88 -18.94 18.07
CA GLN A 572 -55.70 -18.80 19.52
C GLN A 572 -56.32 -17.50 20.07
N LEU A 573 -56.25 -16.40 19.33
CA LEU A 573 -56.90 -15.14 19.68
C LEU A 573 -58.43 -15.21 19.54
N ALA A 574 -58.94 -15.88 18.50
CA ALA A 574 -60.38 -16.10 18.34
C ALA A 574 -61.00 -16.84 19.54
N ALA A 575 -60.28 -17.81 20.11
CA ALA A 575 -60.68 -18.52 21.33
C ALA A 575 -60.57 -17.67 22.63
N LEU A 576 -60.07 -16.44 22.55
CA LEU A 576 -59.98 -15.46 23.64
C LEU A 576 -60.85 -14.21 23.39
N THR A 577 -61.52 -14.11 22.24
CA THR A 577 -62.45 -13.04 21.86
C THR A 577 -63.86 -13.56 21.57
N LEU A 578 -64.12 -14.83 21.87
CA LEU A 578 -65.46 -15.34 22.10
C LEU A 578 -65.79 -15.05 23.56
N ASP A 579 -66.38 -13.88 23.82
CA ASP A 579 -67.05 -13.63 25.10
C ASP A 579 -68.22 -14.60 25.24
N ASP A 580 -68.46 -15.09 26.47
CA ASP A 580 -69.57 -15.97 26.78
C ASP A 580 -70.92 -15.25 26.58
N VAL A 581 -71.59 -15.54 25.45
CA VAL A 581 -73.01 -15.23 25.25
C VAL A 581 -73.80 -16.54 25.33
N GLU A 582 -74.18 -16.89 26.56
CA GLU A 582 -75.33 -17.77 26.76
C GLU A 582 -76.60 -17.03 26.30
N GLU A 583 -77.29 -17.56 25.29
CA GLU A 583 -78.75 -17.41 25.21
C GLU A 583 -79.35 -18.78 24.88
N GLU A 584 -80.29 -19.24 25.70
CA GLU A 584 -80.85 -20.58 25.61
C GLU A 584 -81.79 -20.72 24.41
N THR A 585 -81.79 -21.89 23.76
CA THR A 585 -83.06 -22.49 23.31
C THR A 585 -82.94 -24.01 23.26
N GLN A 586 -83.96 -24.69 23.77
CA GLN A 586 -83.95 -26.14 24.05
C GLN A 586 -84.44 -26.95 22.85
N THR A 587 -83.94 -28.18 22.69
CA THR A 587 -84.70 -29.46 22.63
C THR A 587 -83.77 -30.65 22.38
N GLU A 588 -83.90 -31.72 23.19
CA GLU A 588 -83.94 -33.17 22.82
C GLU A 588 -82.80 -33.79 21.95
N ASP A 589 -82.22 -34.97 22.22
CA ASP A 589 -82.43 -35.96 23.31
C ASP A 589 -81.26 -37.00 23.45
N GLU A 590 -81.37 -37.91 24.43
CA GLU A 590 -80.80 -39.28 24.56
C GLU A 590 -79.26 -39.57 24.57
N THR A 591 -78.74 -39.97 25.76
CA THR A 591 -77.88 -41.15 26.11
C THR A 591 -76.59 -41.53 25.31
N GLU A 592 -75.50 -42.10 25.85
CA GLU A 592 -75.16 -42.72 27.17
C GLU A 592 -73.61 -42.87 27.32
N ASN A 593 -73.09 -43.06 28.56
CA ASN A 593 -71.79 -43.71 28.98
C ASN A 593 -70.47 -43.40 28.21
N GLY A 594 -69.31 -43.08 28.79
CA GLY A 594 -68.76 -43.03 30.17
C GLY A 594 -67.20 -42.96 30.08
N ALA A 595 -66.37 -42.85 31.13
CA ALA A 595 -66.56 -42.76 32.58
C ALA A 595 -65.32 -42.10 33.28
N GLU A 596 -64.80 -42.67 34.38
CA GLU A 596 -63.85 -42.08 35.35
C GLU A 596 -62.33 -42.19 35.03
N ARG A 597 -61.50 -41.22 35.51
CA ARG A 597 -60.74 -41.33 36.80
C ARG A 597 -59.92 -40.09 37.20
N LYS A 598 -59.72 -39.91 38.51
CA LYS A 598 -58.97 -38.82 39.17
C LYS A 598 -57.49 -39.14 39.36
N ASN A 599 -56.66 -38.10 39.59
CA ASN A 599 -55.92 -37.96 40.86
C ASN A 599 -55.38 -36.52 41.06
N ASP A 600 -55.40 -36.06 42.31
CA ASP A 600 -55.00 -34.72 42.75
C ASP A 600 -53.48 -34.58 43.02
N LEU A 601 -52.94 -33.34 43.07
CA LEU A 601 -52.52 -32.71 44.34
C LEU A 601 -51.83 -31.32 44.21
N LYS A 602 -52.57 -30.28 44.65
CA LYS A 602 -52.16 -29.06 45.41
C LYS A 602 -51.22 -27.97 44.83
N GLN A 603 -51.47 -26.76 45.34
CA GLN A 603 -50.93 -25.44 44.96
C GLN A 603 -50.12 -24.77 46.11
N VAL A 604 -49.39 -23.68 45.78
CA VAL A 604 -49.29 -22.40 46.56
C VAL A 604 -48.46 -22.42 47.88
N PRO A 605 -47.85 -21.31 48.37
CA PRO A 605 -48.11 -19.88 48.10
C PRO A 605 -46.92 -18.98 47.68
N LEU A 606 -47.24 -17.68 47.46
CA LEU A 606 -46.32 -16.53 47.40
C LEU A 606 -45.98 -15.99 48.80
N GLU A 607 -44.91 -15.18 48.92
CA GLU A 607 -44.84 -13.92 49.72
C GLU A 607 -43.71 -13.02 49.13
N ASN A 608 -43.98 -11.74 48.83
CA ASN A 608 -43.73 -10.50 49.62
C ASN A 608 -42.23 -10.20 49.94
N GLY A 609 -41.72 -8.96 49.83
CA GLY A 609 -42.26 -7.69 49.30
C GLY A 609 -41.50 -6.44 49.82
N LEU A 610 -41.67 -5.26 49.17
CA LEU A 610 -41.38 -3.87 49.65
C LEU A 610 -39.89 -3.51 49.98
N SER A 611 -39.28 -2.33 49.74
CA SER A 611 -39.68 -0.88 49.70
C SER A 611 -39.87 -0.23 51.11
N PRO A 612 -39.69 1.11 51.37
CA PRO A 612 -39.17 2.25 50.56
C PRO A 612 -38.33 3.36 51.34
N THR A 613 -38.07 4.53 50.70
CA THR A 613 -37.77 5.90 51.28
C THR A 613 -36.43 6.16 52.03
N SER A 614 -35.93 7.41 52.29
CA SER A 614 -36.48 8.80 52.26
C SER A 614 -35.44 9.92 51.89
N GLY A 615 -35.91 11.17 51.62
CA GLY A 615 -35.11 12.43 51.52
C GLY A 615 -35.26 13.34 52.78
N PRO A 616 -35.29 14.71 52.72
CA PRO A 616 -35.17 15.66 51.59
C PRO A 616 -34.41 17.03 51.88
N ALA A 617 -34.44 17.98 50.91
CA ALA A 617 -34.22 19.46 50.99
C ALA A 617 -32.81 20.05 51.33
N GLY A 618 -32.41 21.26 50.87
CA GLY A 618 -32.99 22.21 49.87
C GLY A 618 -32.29 23.61 49.81
N HIS A 619 -32.63 24.43 48.79
CA HIS A 619 -32.45 25.92 48.67
C HIS A 619 -31.03 26.57 48.53
N THR A 620 -30.78 27.74 47.88
CA THR A 620 -31.16 28.38 46.57
C THR A 620 -30.17 29.59 46.25
N PRO A 621 -30.45 30.72 45.54
CA PRO A 621 -29.90 31.00 44.17
C PRO A 621 -29.23 32.41 43.96
N VAL A 622 -29.26 32.95 42.71
CA VAL A 622 -28.87 34.32 42.21
C VAL A 622 -27.35 34.51 41.93
N ALA A 623 -26.82 35.23 40.91
CA ALA A 623 -27.14 35.63 39.50
C ALA A 623 -25.82 36.23 38.87
N THR A 624 -25.65 36.88 37.68
CA THR A 624 -26.50 37.46 36.59
C THR A 624 -25.70 37.51 35.24
N THR A 625 -26.01 38.42 34.30
CA THR A 625 -25.38 38.71 32.97
C THR A 625 -25.26 40.25 32.76
N PRO A 626 -24.81 40.87 31.62
CA PRO A 626 -23.93 40.50 30.47
C PRO A 626 -22.86 41.59 30.04
N LYS A 627 -22.16 41.34 28.90
CA LYS A 627 -21.66 42.30 27.85
C LYS A 627 -20.38 43.19 28.03
N ALA A 628 -19.37 42.86 27.22
CA ALA A 628 -18.74 43.67 26.14
C ALA A 628 -17.75 44.85 26.39
N SER A 629 -17.06 45.21 25.28
CA SER A 629 -16.13 46.35 25.01
C SER A 629 -14.62 46.15 25.26
N ALA A 630 -13.78 47.02 24.67
CA ALA A 630 -12.34 46.82 24.45
C ALA A 630 -11.54 48.13 24.43
N ALA A 631 -10.24 48.10 24.79
CA ALA A 631 -9.19 49.02 24.29
C ALA A 631 -7.74 48.66 24.75
N ASN A 632 -6.88 48.28 23.80
CA ASN A 632 -5.59 48.90 23.41
C ASN A 632 -4.48 49.31 24.46
N GLN A 633 -3.23 49.23 23.99
CA GLN A 633 -1.96 49.76 24.57
C GLN A 633 -1.40 49.00 25.81
N GLN A 634 -0.10 49.03 26.15
CA GLN A 634 1.04 49.81 25.63
C GLN A 634 2.39 49.08 25.90
N ALA A 635 3.36 49.16 24.97
CA ALA A 635 4.79 48.88 25.21
C ALA A 635 5.62 49.66 24.17
N ALA A 636 6.20 50.80 24.53
CA ALA A 636 7.53 50.94 25.16
C ALA A 636 8.65 50.98 24.11
N ALA A 637 9.12 52.20 23.80
CA ALA A 637 10.25 52.46 22.89
C ALA A 637 11.48 52.90 23.68
N THR A 638 12.68 52.61 23.15
CA THR A 638 13.97 53.09 23.66
C THR A 638 14.80 53.63 22.49
N ASP A 639 15.32 54.84 22.62
CA ASP A 639 16.03 55.59 21.58
C ASP A 639 17.51 55.75 21.94
N VAL A 640 18.42 55.33 21.03
CA VAL A 640 19.87 55.59 21.13
C VAL A 640 20.51 55.76 19.73
N SER A 641 20.70 57.02 19.33
CA SER A 641 21.73 57.55 18.41
C SER A 641 21.91 57.01 16.98
N LYS A 642 21.86 57.93 16.00
CA LYS A 642 22.48 57.78 14.65
C LYS A 642 24.01 57.87 14.70
N PRO A 643 24.68 57.23 13.73
CA PRO A 643 25.81 57.87 13.05
C PRO A 643 25.67 57.95 11.51
N ALA A 644 26.43 58.90 10.94
CA ALA A 644 26.61 59.29 9.53
C ALA A 644 26.15 58.35 8.39
N ALA A 645 25.52 58.99 7.40
CA ALA A 645 25.05 58.42 6.14
C ALA A 645 26.09 57.56 5.38
N LYS A 646 25.69 56.32 5.10
CA LYS A 646 25.96 55.65 3.82
C LYS A 646 24.63 55.55 3.06
N THR A 647 24.67 55.31 1.76
CA THR A 647 23.45 55.07 0.98
C THR A 647 22.85 53.73 1.41
N GLU A 648 21.85 53.76 2.30
CA GLU A 648 21.24 52.54 2.84
C GLU A 648 20.57 51.73 1.72
N ASP A 649 21.08 50.52 1.53
CA ASP A 649 20.56 49.55 0.58
C ASP A 649 19.26 48.95 1.13
N LEU A 650 18.14 49.31 0.51
CA LEU A 650 16.79 48.94 0.98
C LEU A 650 16.57 47.44 1.05
N VAL A 651 17.27 46.66 0.23
CA VAL A 651 17.21 45.20 0.27
C VAL A 651 17.90 44.70 1.53
N LEU A 652 19.11 45.19 1.84
CA LEU A 652 19.88 44.79 3.02
C LEU A 652 19.24 45.26 4.34
N SER A 653 18.60 46.44 4.37
CA SER A 653 18.00 47.00 5.59
C SER A 653 16.79 46.23 6.13
N VAL A 654 16.29 45.24 5.37
CA VAL A 654 15.07 44.49 5.70
C VAL A 654 15.38 43.00 6.00
N LEU A 655 16.59 42.51 5.70
CA LEU A 655 16.92 41.09 5.84
C LEU A 655 16.95 40.64 7.32
N ILE A 656 16.43 39.44 7.57
CA ILE A 656 16.52 38.77 8.88
C ILE A 656 17.29 37.46 8.73
N ASP A 657 18.36 37.30 9.51
CA ASP A 657 19.17 36.08 9.52
C ASP A 657 18.53 34.95 10.34
N ILE A 658 18.80 33.71 9.93
CA ILE A 658 18.42 32.48 10.63
C ILE A 658 19.69 31.70 10.95
N PRO A 659 20.00 31.41 12.22
CA PRO A 659 21.14 30.56 12.56
C PRO A 659 20.88 29.12 12.09
N ALA A 660 21.87 28.52 11.43
CA ALA A 660 21.88 27.13 11.01
C ALA A 660 21.87 26.17 12.23
N CYS A 661 21.45 24.93 12.00
CA CYS A 661 21.46 23.90 13.03
C CYS A 661 22.83 23.20 13.05
N THR A 662 23.43 23.01 14.23
CA THR A 662 24.72 22.31 14.37
C THR A 662 24.50 20.91 14.92
N LEU A 663 25.42 19.97 14.61
CA LEU A 663 25.34 18.60 15.10
C LEU A 663 25.29 18.52 16.64
N GLU A 664 26.08 19.35 17.34
CA GLU A 664 26.05 19.45 18.80
C GLU A 664 24.65 19.76 19.33
N SER A 665 23.91 20.66 18.67
CA SER A 665 22.54 21.03 19.08
C SER A 665 21.55 19.87 18.93
N LEU A 666 21.74 19.00 17.93
CA LEU A 666 20.97 17.77 17.74
C LEU A 666 21.32 16.72 18.80
N GLN A 667 22.60 16.55 19.12
CA GLN A 667 23.07 15.64 20.17
C GLN A 667 22.65 16.09 21.58
N GLN A 668 22.52 17.40 21.83
CA GLN A 668 21.98 17.94 23.07
C GLN A 668 20.44 17.78 23.20
N SER A 669 19.75 17.32 22.15
CA SER A 669 18.30 17.07 22.19
C SER A 669 17.91 16.06 23.28
N LYS A 670 16.89 16.42 24.08
CA LYS A 670 16.27 15.53 25.07
C LYS A 670 15.81 14.19 24.48
N VAL A 671 15.49 14.17 23.18
CA VAL A 671 15.11 12.95 22.44
C VAL A 671 16.32 12.03 22.24
N TYR A 672 17.43 12.57 21.73
CA TYR A 672 18.67 11.82 21.50
C TYR A 672 19.29 11.32 22.81
N GLN A 673 19.36 12.17 23.83
CA GLN A 673 19.83 11.77 25.17
C GLN A 673 18.96 10.69 25.82
N LYS A 674 17.65 10.67 25.56
CA LYS A 674 16.74 9.60 26.02
C LYS A 674 17.02 8.28 25.31
N GLU A 675 17.36 8.32 24.02
CA GLU A 675 17.73 7.16 23.21
C GLU A 675 19.03 6.52 23.72
N GLN A 676 20.11 7.31 23.86
CA GLN A 676 21.37 6.87 24.47
C GLN A 676 21.16 6.25 25.86
N ARG A 677 20.33 6.86 26.72
CA ARG A 677 19.97 6.34 28.05
C ARG A 677 19.13 5.06 28.02
N ARG A 678 18.50 4.70 26.89
CA ARG A 678 17.84 3.39 26.69
C ARG A 678 18.88 2.35 26.27
N GLN A 679 19.67 2.67 25.25
CA GLN A 679 20.73 1.80 24.72
C GLN A 679 21.75 1.38 25.81
N PHE A 680 22.21 2.32 26.64
CA PHE A 680 23.08 2.01 27.77
C PHE A 680 22.46 1.02 28.78
N LYS A 681 21.14 1.07 29.00
CA LYS A 681 20.44 0.10 29.87
C LYS A 681 20.36 -1.28 29.23
N GLU A 682 20.05 -1.34 27.93
CA GLU A 682 19.99 -2.59 27.16
C GLU A 682 21.34 -3.31 27.17
N LEU A 683 22.43 -2.58 26.88
CA LEU A 683 23.79 -3.13 26.91
C LEU A 683 24.18 -3.60 28.33
N LYS A 684 23.88 -2.81 29.36
CA LYS A 684 24.12 -3.15 30.77
C LYS A 684 23.30 -4.35 31.26
N GLU A 685 22.12 -4.59 30.69
CA GLU A 685 21.33 -5.79 30.96
C GLU A 685 21.88 -7.02 30.21
N LEU A 686 22.26 -6.88 28.94
CA LEU A 686 22.90 -7.95 28.17
C LEU A 686 24.19 -8.44 28.85
N VAL A 687 25.04 -7.51 29.31
CA VAL A 687 26.22 -7.80 30.15
C VAL A 687 25.83 -8.66 31.36
N ARG A 688 24.81 -8.25 32.14
CA ARG A 688 24.34 -9.00 33.32
C ARG A 688 23.78 -10.38 32.98
N ARG A 689 23.08 -10.54 31.85
CA ARG A 689 22.57 -11.84 31.38
C ARG A 689 23.73 -12.81 31.11
N HIS A 690 24.80 -12.38 30.46
CA HIS A 690 25.99 -13.23 30.21
C HIS A 690 26.86 -13.43 31.47
N GLN A 691 26.99 -12.44 32.34
CA GLN A 691 27.63 -12.61 33.66
C GLN A 691 26.91 -13.69 34.48
N LYS A 692 25.57 -13.69 34.51
CA LYS A 692 24.77 -14.73 35.19
C LYS A 692 25.03 -16.12 34.60
N LYS A 693 24.92 -16.31 33.27
CA LYS A 693 25.28 -17.58 32.59
C LYS A 693 26.68 -18.05 33.01
N THR A 694 27.66 -17.14 33.06
CA THR A 694 29.05 -17.42 33.41
C THR A 694 29.19 -17.89 34.87
N SER A 695 28.53 -17.23 35.82
CA SER A 695 28.49 -17.67 37.22
C SER A 695 27.80 -19.02 37.40
N GLU A 696 26.76 -19.31 36.61
CA GLU A 696 26.04 -20.58 36.65
C GLU A 696 26.90 -21.74 36.11
N LEU A 697 27.61 -21.54 35.00
CA LEU A 697 28.58 -22.49 34.44
C LEU A 697 29.72 -22.79 35.43
N LEU A 698 30.32 -21.76 36.04
CA LEU A 698 31.37 -21.92 37.05
C LEU A 698 30.88 -22.66 38.31
N ARG A 699 29.61 -22.48 38.69
CA ARG A 699 28.97 -23.24 39.78
C ARG A 699 28.73 -24.70 39.39
N GLU A 700 28.35 -24.98 38.15
CA GLU A 700 28.20 -26.34 37.63
C GLU A 700 29.53 -27.09 37.65
N PHE A 701 30.61 -26.51 37.11
CA PHE A 701 31.94 -27.13 37.17
C PHE A 701 32.45 -27.31 38.60
N SER A 702 32.20 -26.36 39.52
CA SER A 702 32.48 -26.56 40.96
C SER A 702 31.78 -27.81 41.51
N ASN A 703 30.55 -28.08 41.07
CA ASN A 703 29.81 -29.29 41.46
C ASN A 703 30.34 -30.56 40.75
N LYS A 704 30.78 -30.48 39.49
CA LYS A 704 31.46 -31.58 38.78
C LYS A 704 32.75 -31.99 39.51
N TYR A 705 33.62 -31.06 39.87
CA TYR A 705 34.84 -31.33 40.66
C TYR A 705 34.51 -31.95 42.02
N LYS A 706 33.53 -31.41 42.75
CA LYS A 706 33.07 -31.99 44.03
C LYS A 706 32.51 -33.42 43.87
N LYS A 707 31.85 -33.72 42.75
CA LYS A 707 31.35 -35.06 42.43
C LYS A 707 32.49 -36.03 42.13
N ALA A 708 33.46 -35.62 41.32
CA ALA A 708 34.65 -36.41 41.01
C ALA A 708 35.47 -36.75 42.28
N ALA A 709 35.75 -35.76 43.13
CA ALA A 709 36.44 -35.96 44.41
C ALA A 709 35.67 -36.92 45.36
N ARG A 710 34.34 -36.86 45.38
CA ARG A 710 33.47 -37.78 46.14
C ARG A 710 33.39 -39.19 45.55
N GLN A 711 33.71 -39.39 44.27
CA GLN A 711 33.83 -40.72 43.67
C GLN A 711 35.21 -41.32 43.99
N CYS A 712 36.29 -40.56 43.82
CA CYS A 712 37.65 -40.99 44.13
C CYS A 712 37.85 -41.39 45.61
N SER A 713 37.12 -40.75 46.53
CA SER A 713 37.16 -41.08 47.97
C SER A 713 36.29 -42.29 48.37
N LYS A 714 35.51 -42.87 47.44
CA LYS A 714 34.75 -44.12 47.66
C LYS A 714 35.43 -45.36 47.08
N SER A 715 36.31 -45.22 46.09
CA SER A 715 37.10 -46.33 45.51
C SER A 715 38.31 -46.69 46.40
N ARG A 716 38.09 -47.50 47.44
CA ARG A 716 39.19 -48.16 48.15
C ARG A 716 39.72 -49.34 47.33
N GLY A 717 40.66 -49.05 46.44
CA GLY A 717 41.35 -50.01 45.57
C GLY A 717 41.02 -49.82 44.09
N LEU A 718 41.98 -50.20 43.23
CA LEU A 718 41.84 -50.32 41.77
C LEU A 718 41.43 -49.03 41.01
N CYS A 719 42.15 -47.93 41.27
CA CYS A 719 42.28 -46.81 40.33
C CYS A 719 43.65 -46.13 40.56
N SER A 720 44.43 -46.03 39.48
CA SER A 720 45.78 -45.44 39.47
C SER A 720 45.74 -43.92 39.66
N GLU A 721 46.88 -43.31 40.00
CA GLU A 721 46.97 -41.84 40.04
C GLU A 721 46.82 -41.23 38.63
N SER A 722 47.33 -41.88 37.59
CA SER A 722 47.24 -41.42 36.19
C SER A 722 45.79 -41.20 35.74
N GLU A 723 44.92 -42.20 35.94
CA GLU A 723 43.50 -42.12 35.57
C GLU A 723 42.75 -40.99 36.30
N LYS A 724 43.21 -40.59 37.50
CA LYS A 724 42.62 -39.48 38.27
C LYS A 724 43.07 -38.15 37.70
N ASP A 725 44.36 -38.00 37.41
CA ASP A 725 44.93 -36.77 36.86
C ASP A 725 44.47 -36.52 35.41
N GLU A 726 44.41 -37.56 34.57
CA GLU A 726 43.83 -37.51 33.22
C GLU A 726 42.37 -37.03 33.25
N ARG A 727 41.54 -37.64 34.11
CA ARG A 727 40.13 -37.25 34.24
C ARG A 727 39.94 -35.88 34.86
N LEU A 728 40.85 -35.47 35.76
CA LEU A 728 40.89 -34.11 36.29
C LEU A 728 41.41 -33.11 35.24
N GLN A 729 42.19 -33.53 34.24
CA GLN A 729 42.63 -32.68 33.14
C GLN A 729 41.53 -32.48 32.10
N GLN A 730 40.87 -33.56 31.67
CA GLN A 730 39.69 -33.49 30.80
C GLN A 730 38.62 -32.50 31.33
N LEU A 731 38.32 -32.53 32.64
CA LEU A 731 37.37 -31.59 33.27
C LEU A 731 37.84 -30.12 33.27
N LYS A 732 39.15 -29.84 33.25
CA LYS A 732 39.69 -28.48 33.08
C LYS A 732 39.57 -28.02 31.64
N ASP A 733 39.89 -28.90 30.69
CA ASP A 733 39.87 -28.60 29.26
C ASP A 733 38.42 -28.38 28.77
N GLU A 734 37.48 -29.20 29.24
CA GLU A 734 36.03 -28.96 29.11
C GLU A 734 35.61 -27.60 29.67
N GLN A 735 36.06 -27.25 30.89
CA GLN A 735 35.72 -25.98 31.54
C GLN A 735 36.26 -24.78 30.76
N GLN A 736 37.51 -24.86 30.30
CA GLN A 736 38.16 -23.81 29.52
C GLN A 736 37.45 -23.62 28.18
N GLN A 737 37.13 -24.70 27.47
CA GLN A 737 36.45 -24.63 26.18
C GLN A 737 35.02 -24.09 26.30
N GLN A 738 34.23 -24.55 27.28
CA GLN A 738 32.86 -24.07 27.47
C GLN A 738 32.81 -22.60 27.94
N LEU A 739 33.77 -22.17 28.77
CA LEU A 739 33.91 -20.77 29.18
C LEU A 739 34.36 -19.87 28.01
N LEU A 740 35.23 -20.37 27.12
CA LEU A 740 35.63 -19.68 25.90
C LEU A 740 34.44 -19.47 24.96
N THR A 741 33.68 -20.52 24.64
CA THR A 741 32.48 -20.42 23.80
C THR A 741 31.47 -19.42 24.38
N LEU A 742 31.18 -19.49 25.68
CA LEU A 742 30.22 -18.59 26.34
C LEU A 742 30.66 -17.11 26.35
N ARG A 743 31.98 -16.85 26.43
CA ARG A 743 32.53 -15.49 26.32
C ARG A 743 32.58 -14.99 24.88
N GLN A 744 32.83 -15.87 23.91
CA GLN A 744 32.70 -15.53 22.48
C GLN A 744 31.24 -15.16 22.15
N GLU A 745 30.25 -15.93 22.61
CA GLU A 745 28.82 -15.58 22.53
C GLU A 745 28.52 -14.19 23.14
N GLN A 746 29.11 -13.88 24.31
CA GLN A 746 28.97 -12.58 24.95
C GLN A 746 29.46 -11.45 24.03
N TYR A 747 30.69 -11.55 23.52
CA TYR A 747 31.26 -10.50 22.68
C TYR A 747 30.53 -10.36 21.33
N TYR A 748 30.12 -11.45 20.68
CA TYR A 748 29.32 -11.37 19.45
C TYR A 748 27.96 -10.69 19.71
N SER A 749 27.31 -11.00 20.83
CA SER A 749 26.03 -10.38 21.21
C SER A 749 26.18 -8.88 21.52
N GLN A 750 27.24 -8.49 22.22
CA GLN A 750 27.56 -7.08 22.51
C GLN A 750 27.86 -6.30 21.23
N LYS A 751 28.74 -6.82 20.38
CA LYS A 751 29.11 -6.23 19.08
C LYS A 751 27.89 -6.00 18.18
N TYR A 752 27.00 -7.00 18.10
CA TYR A 752 25.76 -6.89 17.32
C TYR A 752 24.86 -5.78 17.87
N LEU A 753 24.65 -5.75 19.20
CA LEU A 753 23.84 -4.73 19.85
C LEU A 753 24.43 -3.31 19.69
N GLN A 754 25.75 -3.15 19.83
CA GLN A 754 26.44 -1.87 19.61
C GLN A 754 26.32 -1.39 18.15
N ARG A 755 26.41 -2.29 17.16
CA ARG A 755 26.21 -1.96 15.74
C ARG A 755 24.79 -1.46 15.45
N GLU A 756 23.76 -2.12 15.99
CA GLU A 756 22.38 -1.65 15.87
C GLU A 756 22.14 -0.37 16.68
N HIS A 757 22.76 -0.19 17.85
CA HIS A 757 22.71 1.06 18.62
C HIS A 757 23.27 2.26 17.85
N ILE A 758 24.46 2.12 17.24
CA ILE A 758 25.05 3.15 16.36
C ILE A 758 24.09 3.48 15.23
N LYS A 759 23.59 2.46 14.53
CA LYS A 759 22.63 2.61 13.42
C LYS A 759 21.38 3.40 13.85
N THR A 760 20.75 3.03 14.98
CA THR A 760 19.58 3.72 15.53
C THR A 760 19.89 5.16 15.95
N LEU A 761 21.09 5.46 16.48
CA LEU A 761 21.49 6.83 16.82
C LEU A 761 21.71 7.68 15.56
N THR A 762 22.38 7.15 14.52
CA THR A 762 22.51 7.87 13.24
C THR A 762 21.14 8.14 12.63
N GLU A 763 20.28 7.13 12.53
CA GLU A 763 18.92 7.27 12.00
C GLU A 763 18.13 8.33 12.79
N ARG A 764 18.25 8.36 14.13
CA ARG A 764 17.59 9.38 14.96
C ARG A 764 18.19 10.78 14.79
N LEU A 765 19.49 10.93 14.56
CA LEU A 765 20.12 12.22 14.24
C LEU A 765 19.69 12.73 12.86
N THR A 766 19.62 11.86 11.86
CA THR A 766 19.10 12.19 10.52
C THR A 766 17.67 12.72 10.62
N THR A 767 16.76 12.01 11.30
CA THR A 767 15.38 12.50 11.50
C THR A 767 15.33 13.85 12.25
N LEU A 768 16.17 14.05 13.26
CA LEU A 768 16.21 15.33 14.00
C LEU A 768 16.79 16.47 13.16
N ALA A 769 17.74 16.20 12.26
CA ALA A 769 18.27 17.16 11.30
C ALA A 769 17.20 17.57 10.26
N GLU A 770 16.46 16.59 9.73
CA GLU A 770 15.32 16.82 8.81
C GLU A 770 14.19 17.60 9.50
N GLU A 771 13.79 17.22 10.72
CA GLU A 771 12.80 17.96 11.53
C GLU A 771 13.24 19.42 11.75
N SER A 772 14.52 19.65 12.06
CA SER A 772 15.09 20.99 12.28
C SER A 772 15.14 21.84 11.01
N HIS A 773 15.65 21.27 9.90
CA HIS A 773 15.73 21.96 8.61
C HIS A 773 14.34 22.34 8.09
N ASN A 774 13.36 21.43 8.13
CA ASN A 774 11.98 21.75 7.72
C ASN A 774 11.38 22.91 8.53
N ALA A 775 11.69 23.00 9.84
CA ALA A 775 11.29 24.14 10.67
C ALA A 775 12.03 25.44 10.30
N GLN A 776 13.32 25.38 9.99
CA GLN A 776 14.13 26.52 9.54
C GLN A 776 13.67 27.03 8.17
N MET A 777 13.43 26.16 7.19
CA MET A 777 12.97 26.52 5.84
C MET A 777 11.56 27.12 5.86
N LYS A 778 10.64 26.58 6.67
CA LYS A 778 9.33 27.20 6.89
C LYS A 778 9.47 28.60 7.49
N LYS A 779 10.32 28.76 8.51
CA LYS A 779 10.61 30.07 9.13
C LYS A 779 11.25 31.04 8.14
N LEU A 780 12.06 30.55 7.19
CA LEU A 780 12.64 31.36 6.11
C LEU A 780 11.56 31.85 5.15
N LYS A 781 10.64 30.99 4.67
CA LYS A 781 9.51 31.44 3.84
C LYS A 781 8.63 32.46 4.58
N ASP A 782 8.31 32.21 5.85
CA ASP A 782 7.60 33.15 6.73
C ASP A 782 8.34 34.49 6.95
N ILE A 783 9.66 34.55 6.72
CA ILE A 783 10.47 35.77 6.79
C ILE A 783 10.52 36.47 5.44
N CYS A 784 10.82 35.76 4.34
CA CYS A 784 10.85 36.31 2.98
C CYS A 784 9.54 37.03 2.62
N ASP A 785 8.41 36.47 3.04
CA ASP A 785 7.08 37.06 2.91
C ASP A 785 6.92 38.40 3.65
N LYS A 786 7.53 38.53 4.83
CA LYS A 786 7.51 39.77 5.63
C LYS A 786 8.45 40.80 5.01
N GLU A 787 9.64 40.38 4.59
CA GLU A 787 10.61 41.23 3.90
C GLU A 787 10.02 41.86 2.63
N LYS A 788 9.34 41.06 1.78
CA LYS A 788 8.66 41.54 0.55
C LYS A 788 7.51 42.52 0.87
N LYS A 789 6.77 42.28 1.97
CA LYS A 789 5.70 43.18 2.47
C LYS A 789 6.26 44.48 3.08
N GLU A 790 7.43 44.45 3.71
CA GLU A 790 8.09 45.61 4.34
C GLU A 790 8.81 46.49 3.32
N LEU A 791 9.56 45.89 2.38
CA LEU A 791 10.18 46.59 1.26
C LEU A 791 9.13 47.37 0.45
N LYS A 792 7.98 46.74 0.13
CA LYS A 792 6.86 47.42 -0.56
C LYS A 792 6.33 48.63 0.22
N ARG A 793 6.16 48.51 1.54
CA ARG A 793 5.74 49.64 2.41
C ARG A 793 6.75 50.79 2.45
N LEU A 794 8.05 50.49 2.48
CA LEU A 794 9.11 51.50 2.43
C LEU A 794 9.14 52.23 1.09
N MET A 795 8.93 51.50 -0.01
CA MET A 795 8.84 52.05 -1.36
C MET A 795 7.58 52.91 -1.55
N ASP A 796 6.40 52.44 -1.15
CA ASP A 796 5.16 53.24 -1.22
C ASP A 796 5.25 54.53 -0.38
N ARG A 797 5.92 54.47 0.78
CA ARG A 797 6.21 55.67 1.60
C ARG A 797 7.09 56.66 0.81
N ARG A 798 8.23 56.23 0.28
CA ARG A 798 9.10 57.09 -0.57
C ARG A 798 8.37 57.67 -1.77
N ARG A 799 7.46 56.93 -2.41
CA ARG A 799 6.62 57.42 -3.52
C ARG A 799 5.70 58.55 -3.07
N THR A 800 5.00 58.36 -1.95
CA THR A 800 4.10 59.39 -1.41
C THR A 800 4.84 60.65 -0.96
N GLU A 801 6.06 60.50 -0.42
CA GLU A 801 6.98 61.61 -0.13
C GLU A 801 7.40 62.36 -1.42
N LYS A 802 7.92 61.66 -2.44
CA LYS A 802 8.26 62.23 -3.77
C LYS A 802 7.07 63.00 -4.36
N ILE A 803 5.88 62.39 -4.39
CA ILE A 803 4.65 62.98 -4.95
C ILE A 803 4.21 64.23 -4.17
N ASN A 804 4.32 64.24 -2.84
CA ASN A 804 3.91 65.40 -2.04
C ASN A 804 4.89 66.58 -2.16
N GLN A 805 6.18 66.32 -2.43
CA GLN A 805 7.16 67.37 -2.75
C GLN A 805 6.95 67.98 -4.16
N ALA A 806 6.51 67.19 -5.14
CA ALA A 806 6.14 67.70 -6.47
C ALA A 806 4.90 68.61 -6.40
N LYS A 807 3.87 68.23 -5.63
CA LYS A 807 2.64 69.03 -5.43
C LYS A 807 2.85 70.43 -4.84
N THR A 808 4.00 70.71 -4.23
CA THR A 808 4.36 72.05 -3.74
C THR A 808 4.95 72.99 -4.80
N LYS A 809 5.06 72.55 -6.06
CA LYS A 809 5.40 73.38 -7.23
C LYS A 809 4.16 73.63 -8.11
N GLU A 810 4.30 74.44 -9.15
CA GLU A 810 3.17 75.00 -9.90
C GLU A 810 2.25 73.96 -10.57
N LYS A 811 0.93 74.21 -10.45
CA LYS A 811 -0.15 73.26 -10.75
C LYS A 811 -0.10 72.61 -12.15
N HIS A 812 0.45 73.26 -13.16
CA HIS A 812 0.41 72.79 -14.55
C HIS A 812 1.63 71.95 -14.96
N LEU A 813 2.73 71.99 -14.20
CA LEU A 813 3.90 71.11 -14.37
C LEU A 813 3.79 69.85 -13.50
N ALA A 814 3.04 69.93 -12.40
CA ALA A 814 2.92 68.87 -11.40
C ALA A 814 2.24 67.58 -11.90
N GLU A 815 1.50 67.59 -13.02
CA GLU A 815 0.85 66.39 -13.58
C GLU A 815 1.84 65.52 -14.37
N GLU A 816 2.70 66.12 -15.20
CA GLU A 816 3.77 65.41 -15.90
C GLU A 816 4.83 64.91 -14.91
N GLU A 817 5.26 65.75 -13.95
CA GLU A 817 6.22 65.35 -12.89
C GLU A 817 5.66 64.17 -12.07
N LYS A 818 4.37 64.18 -11.72
CA LYS A 818 3.65 63.06 -11.06
C LYS A 818 3.65 61.79 -11.91
N ASN A 819 3.43 61.89 -13.22
CA ASN A 819 3.37 60.73 -14.10
C ASN A 819 4.76 60.09 -14.30
N GLU A 820 5.80 60.90 -14.46
CA GLU A 820 7.17 60.38 -14.55
C GLU A 820 7.66 59.83 -13.20
N ILE A 821 7.28 60.44 -12.06
CA ILE A 821 7.51 59.85 -10.72
C ILE A 821 6.83 58.48 -10.58
N ASN A 822 5.61 58.30 -11.10
CA ASN A 822 4.94 56.99 -11.07
C ASN A 822 5.63 55.94 -11.96
N LYS A 823 6.08 56.33 -13.15
CA LYS A 823 6.79 55.46 -14.10
C LYS A 823 8.17 55.06 -13.57
N SER A 824 8.92 56.03 -13.04
CA SER A 824 10.16 55.81 -12.30
C SER A 824 9.94 54.87 -11.11
N TYR A 825 8.88 55.09 -10.32
CA TYR A 825 8.54 54.25 -9.17
C TYR A 825 8.31 52.78 -9.52
N VAL A 826 7.56 52.49 -10.59
CA VAL A 826 7.34 51.10 -11.04
C VAL A 826 8.67 50.42 -11.38
N ASN A 827 9.56 51.10 -12.10
CA ASN A 827 10.88 50.58 -12.43
C ASN A 827 11.77 50.40 -11.18
N GLU A 828 11.78 51.36 -10.25
CA GLU A 828 12.49 51.24 -8.96
C GLU A 828 11.97 50.03 -8.15
N VAL A 829 10.65 49.81 -8.10
CA VAL A 829 10.03 48.69 -7.37
C VAL A 829 10.38 47.35 -8.00
N VAL A 830 10.24 47.19 -9.32
CA VAL A 830 10.55 45.92 -10.01
C VAL A 830 12.02 45.55 -9.81
N GLN A 831 12.94 46.51 -9.91
CA GLN A 831 14.37 46.26 -9.66
C GLN A 831 14.67 45.87 -8.20
N ASN A 832 14.05 46.53 -7.21
CA ASN A 832 14.27 46.21 -5.80
C ASN A 832 13.61 44.89 -5.38
N ILE A 833 12.44 44.55 -5.91
CA ILE A 833 11.79 43.25 -5.69
C ILE A 833 12.64 42.13 -6.27
N LYS A 834 13.04 42.22 -7.55
CA LYS A 834 13.90 41.20 -8.18
C LYS A 834 15.22 41.02 -7.41
N ARG A 835 15.84 42.10 -6.95
CA ARG A 835 17.08 42.05 -6.17
C ARG A 835 16.90 41.49 -4.75
N LEU A 836 15.73 41.70 -4.13
CA LEU A 836 15.35 41.00 -2.89
C LEU A 836 15.18 39.51 -3.15
N GLU A 837 14.48 39.12 -4.20
CA GLU A 837 14.24 37.72 -4.57
C GLU A 837 15.55 36.99 -4.89
N GLU A 838 16.44 37.58 -5.70
CA GLU A 838 17.80 37.07 -5.92
C GLU A 838 18.63 36.90 -4.63
N THR A 839 18.32 37.65 -3.57
CA THR A 839 18.99 37.59 -2.26
C THR A 839 18.29 36.62 -1.30
N GLN A 840 16.99 36.41 -1.46
CA GLN A 840 16.21 35.38 -0.77
C GLN A 840 16.58 33.98 -1.28
N THR A 841 16.66 33.79 -2.60
CA THR A 841 17.13 32.54 -3.22
C THR A 841 18.53 32.18 -2.74
N LYS A 842 19.49 33.12 -2.75
CA LYS A 842 20.86 32.85 -2.26
C LYS A 842 20.92 32.41 -0.80
N ARG A 843 20.10 32.99 0.10
CA ARG A 843 20.02 32.54 1.52
C ARG A 843 19.34 31.18 1.65
N HIS A 844 18.31 30.91 0.84
CA HIS A 844 17.63 29.63 0.79
C HIS A 844 18.61 28.51 0.35
N ASP A 845 19.38 28.76 -0.69
CA ASP A 845 20.35 27.81 -1.25
C ASP A 845 21.51 27.57 -0.27
N GLN A 846 22.04 28.61 0.36
CA GLN A 846 23.07 28.49 1.41
C GLN A 846 22.58 27.68 2.62
N LEU A 847 21.32 27.85 3.05
CA LEU A 847 20.73 27.08 4.15
C LEU A 847 20.45 25.61 3.77
N ALA A 848 20.19 25.34 2.49
CA ALA A 848 20.10 23.98 1.96
C ALA A 848 21.47 23.31 1.83
N GLU A 849 22.50 24.05 1.39
CA GLU A 849 23.90 23.59 1.32
C GLU A 849 24.41 23.19 2.71
N GLN A 850 24.25 24.07 3.72
CA GLN A 850 24.61 23.79 5.12
C GLN A 850 23.84 22.60 5.72
N HIS A 851 22.60 22.34 5.27
CA HIS A 851 21.87 21.14 5.69
C HIS A 851 22.43 19.87 5.05
N ASN A 852 22.82 19.92 3.78
CA ASN A 852 23.46 18.80 3.09
C ASN A 852 24.84 18.48 3.71
N GLU A 853 25.63 19.50 4.07
CA GLU A 853 26.88 19.33 4.83
C GLU A 853 26.65 18.61 6.17
N LEU A 854 25.65 19.05 6.95
CA LEU A 854 25.29 18.43 8.22
C LEU A 854 24.82 16.98 8.06
N LEU A 855 24.02 16.68 7.03
CA LEU A 855 23.58 15.32 6.71
C LEU A 855 24.75 14.44 6.27
N GLN A 856 25.71 14.98 5.53
CA GLN A 856 26.93 14.27 5.17
C GLN A 856 27.77 13.97 6.42
N GLU A 857 27.94 14.94 7.34
CA GLU A 857 28.66 14.73 8.60
C GLU A 857 28.05 13.58 9.44
N ILE A 858 26.72 13.57 9.56
CA ILE A 858 25.97 12.51 10.27
C ILE A 858 26.18 11.13 9.61
N GLN A 859 26.15 11.07 8.27
CA GLN A 859 26.41 9.83 7.54
C GLN A 859 27.86 9.36 7.68
N ASP A 860 28.81 10.28 7.63
CA ASP A 860 30.25 10.06 7.78
C ASP A 860 30.66 9.51 9.15
N GLN A 861 29.92 9.84 10.21
CA GLN A 861 30.18 9.34 11.56
C GLN A 861 29.80 7.86 11.73
N LYS A 862 28.80 7.37 11.00
CA LYS A 862 28.34 5.96 11.07
C LYS A 862 29.44 4.94 10.78
N PRO A 863 30.20 4.99 9.66
CA PRO A 863 31.29 4.05 9.39
C PRO A 863 32.46 4.23 10.37
N LYS A 864 32.75 5.46 10.81
CA LYS A 864 33.82 5.75 11.80
C LYS A 864 33.53 5.04 13.13
N LEU A 865 32.31 5.17 13.65
CA LEU A 865 31.86 4.49 14.87
C LEU A 865 31.78 2.96 14.72
N GLN A 866 31.32 2.46 13.56
CA GLN A 866 31.26 1.02 13.30
C GLN A 866 32.66 0.39 13.17
N ALA A 867 33.64 1.11 12.61
CA ALA A 867 35.03 0.67 12.53
C ALA A 867 35.70 0.65 13.91
N ALA A 868 35.41 1.61 14.79
CA ALA A 868 35.89 1.62 16.17
C ALA A 868 35.42 0.38 16.95
N VAL A 869 34.13 0.05 16.90
CA VAL A 869 33.56 -1.16 17.52
C VAL A 869 34.11 -2.45 16.90
N GLU A 870 34.46 -2.44 15.60
CA GLU A 870 35.10 -3.59 14.96
C GLU A 870 36.51 -3.83 15.50
N ALA A 871 37.32 -2.78 15.61
CA ALA A 871 38.68 -2.84 16.16
C ALA A 871 38.69 -3.25 17.63
N GLU A 872 37.83 -2.62 18.46
CA GLU A 872 37.66 -2.95 19.88
C GLU A 872 37.29 -4.44 20.08
N PHE A 873 36.36 -4.95 19.28
CA PHE A 873 35.99 -6.36 19.29
C PHE A 873 37.16 -7.26 18.85
N GLN A 874 37.88 -6.90 17.78
CA GLN A 874 38.96 -7.72 17.23
C GLN A 874 40.13 -7.84 18.21
N GLU A 875 40.48 -6.76 18.90
CA GLU A 875 41.49 -6.76 19.98
C GLU A 875 41.07 -7.65 21.16
N LYS A 876 39.84 -7.48 21.67
CA LYS A 876 39.31 -8.26 22.79
C LYS A 876 39.15 -9.74 22.45
N PHE A 877 38.76 -10.08 21.23
CA PHE A 877 38.63 -11.47 20.77
C PHE A 877 39.99 -12.18 20.70
N GLN A 878 41.07 -11.48 20.35
CA GLN A 878 42.43 -12.06 20.31
C GLN A 878 43.00 -12.34 21.71
N ARG A 879 42.71 -11.49 22.71
CA ARG A 879 43.19 -11.68 24.09
C ARG A 879 42.43 -12.76 24.87
N LEU A 880 41.15 -12.95 24.55
CA LEU A 880 40.22 -13.82 25.30
C LEU A 880 40.73 -15.25 25.63
N PRO A 881 41.43 -15.99 24.75
CA PRO A 881 41.93 -17.33 25.08
C PRO A 881 43.08 -17.33 26.10
N GLY A 882 43.77 -16.20 26.29
CA GLY A 882 44.73 -15.95 27.36
C GLY A 882 44.01 -15.61 28.66
N GLU A 883 43.16 -14.57 28.64
CA GLU A 883 42.38 -14.10 29.80
C GLU A 883 41.65 -15.24 30.54
N ILE A 884 41.06 -16.18 29.79
CA ILE A 884 40.34 -17.34 30.36
C ILE A 884 41.31 -18.37 30.97
N ARG A 885 42.48 -18.57 30.36
CA ARG A 885 43.51 -19.48 30.88
C ARG A 885 44.06 -18.96 32.21
N ASP A 886 44.26 -17.65 32.32
CA ASP A 886 44.84 -17.00 33.49
C ASP A 886 43.82 -16.91 34.64
N PHE A 887 42.57 -16.52 34.33
CA PHE A 887 41.45 -16.54 35.28
C PHE A 887 41.18 -17.94 35.89
N LEU A 888 41.43 -19.02 35.14
CA LEU A 888 41.32 -20.39 35.65
C LEU A 888 42.56 -20.84 36.44
N GLN A 889 43.72 -20.19 36.27
CA GLN A 889 44.92 -20.42 37.08
C GLN A 889 44.90 -19.66 38.41
N ASP A 890 44.47 -18.40 38.45
CA ASP A 890 44.43 -17.60 39.70
C ASP A 890 43.51 -18.24 40.75
N ARG A 891 42.35 -18.73 40.33
CA ARG A 891 41.43 -19.51 41.18
C ARG A 891 42.04 -20.79 41.77
N LYS A 892 43.16 -21.27 41.22
CA LYS A 892 43.92 -22.42 41.72
C LYS A 892 44.90 -22.01 42.83
N MET A 893 45.32 -20.73 42.86
CA MET A 893 46.16 -20.15 43.92
C MET A 893 45.33 -19.75 45.15
N GLU A 894 44.16 -19.11 44.96
CA GLU A 894 43.26 -18.72 46.07
C GLU A 894 42.91 -19.91 46.99
N GLY A 895 42.83 -21.13 46.44
CA GLY A 895 42.61 -22.36 47.19
C GLY A 895 43.74 -22.80 48.14
N ARG A 896 44.86 -22.07 48.22
CA ARG A 896 46.01 -22.36 49.10
C ARG A 896 46.41 -21.23 50.06
N SER A 897 45.93 -19.99 49.86
CA SER A 897 46.29 -18.83 50.69
C SER A 897 45.11 -18.36 51.55
N ASN A 898 45.18 -18.56 52.87
CA ASN A 898 44.13 -18.16 53.80
C ASN A 898 44.26 -16.68 54.23
N SER A 899 43.97 -15.75 53.33
CA SER A 899 43.96 -14.30 53.59
C SER A 899 42.69 -13.64 53.04
N LYS A 900 42.21 -12.58 53.71
CA LYS A 900 40.99 -11.87 53.34
C LYS A 900 41.27 -10.76 52.32
N SER A 901 40.99 -11.01 51.05
CA SER A 901 40.76 -9.98 50.02
C SER A 901 39.34 -10.12 49.45
N ARG A 902 38.79 -9.02 48.91
CA ARG A 902 37.51 -9.04 48.18
C ARG A 902 37.68 -9.83 46.87
N PRO A 903 36.69 -10.59 46.41
CA PRO A 903 36.72 -11.18 45.08
C PRO A 903 36.57 -10.06 44.04
N SER A 904 37.66 -9.71 43.36
CA SER A 904 37.60 -8.85 42.18
C SER A 904 36.85 -9.58 41.06
N THR A 905 35.93 -8.87 40.41
CA THR A 905 35.26 -9.44 39.22
C THR A 905 36.12 -9.17 37.98
N PRO A 906 36.15 -10.09 36.98
CA PRO A 906 36.92 -9.91 35.74
C PRO A 906 36.19 -8.93 34.81
N HIS A 907 36.11 -7.68 35.27
CA HIS A 907 35.36 -6.56 34.70
C HIS A 907 35.78 -5.17 35.21
N GLU A 908 36.59 -5.06 36.27
CA GLU A 908 36.95 -3.80 36.94
C GLU A 908 38.21 -3.08 36.37
N THR A 909 38.62 -3.41 35.14
CA THR A 909 39.80 -2.80 34.45
C THR A 909 39.48 -2.02 33.18
N LEU A 910 38.19 -1.80 32.85
CA LEU A 910 37.76 -0.89 31.77
C LEU A 910 36.41 -0.24 32.12
N SER A 911 36.39 0.71 33.08
CA SER A 911 35.25 1.63 33.28
C SER A 911 35.55 2.81 34.22
N GLU A 912 36.61 3.60 33.98
CA GLU A 912 36.76 4.91 34.67
C GLU A 912 37.64 5.94 33.93
N GLU A 913 37.56 5.99 32.58
CA GLU A 913 37.90 7.16 31.73
C GLU A 913 37.48 6.87 30.27
N ASP A 914 36.22 7.19 29.93
CA ASP A 914 35.61 7.44 28.60
C ASP A 914 34.08 7.61 28.75
#